data_AF-A0A0C9YKN8-F1
#
_entry.id   AF-A0A0C9YKN8-F1
#
_cell.length_a   1.000
_cell.length_b   1.000
_cell.length_c   1.000
_cell.angle_alpha   90.00
_cell.angle_beta   90.00
_cell.angle_gamma   90.00
#
_symmetry.space_group_name_H-M   'P 1'
#
loop_
_entity.id
_entity.type
_entity.pdbx_description
1 polymer ?
#
loop_
_entity_poly.entity_id
_entity_poly.type
_entity_poly.pdbx_seq_one_letter_code
_entity_poly.pdbx_strand_id
1 'polypeptide(L)'
;MRRWGSVKAEIANWIAHLYEAFFPPFWAQGSLADLNWASIQGAHDGIRVMRGWIRGAIFSLNPLISADSLTNILRLIKLGSMFGESDALQNAHFVRWYRPQALFRHPERYIVEDLIDSIDCSGETSISAGTLGLRHIISKNLPVNLSVLCDRMEETLSAYVITFLLKNNPNADSLHDVVLPRSWLIGNNKLDARKDVSLIYHFLDDIQYLLEQLKSDNAAEIFSLMYRILTPVHRNIFIARICRMLCLASYNCAPYSARLEARILNMITHLRSNDPTRLTPNIYWRYTTATSDNYLRVIVAYDEKHAVPNLVHLVCKGTRLKTSRFATEWHIEQLNYNRLDEIPVLLASLGVAARSSVRLEAVASIPQLGISPGAKPEQPGPSVRTEPAKARELAGDMKDLLPDDDQAVTNAAAMEEEESAAHVQRDQEDEVDPSLEDEPEKAYEPAEDTEDPSPDDDLAVPAVVAADEEVSAARLIQRVFRQHRQKQKWRLKKTTLEKERSALFAACLKHAQASDVAPGFYRLLYLGPLPHLLLALKKGIDIATSVRNVTKIPQLLLQEGHERLEEMGRKRSEISSILKQGHELWKRLSPDSDFHKNRDISDLKNAVLQVKEFLQRVPGGARGAPEELSIAYKAIVAGKQVHHKEKPLLNVEDLEY
;
A
#
# COMPACT_ATOMS: atom_id res chain seq x y z
N MET A 1 17.51 -36.61 -17.71
CA MET A 1 17.81 -35.89 -16.46
C MET A 1 18.08 -34.42 -16.77
N ARG A 2 17.17 -33.50 -16.43
CA ARG A 2 17.51 -32.06 -16.45
C ARG A 2 18.56 -31.82 -15.36
N ARG A 3 19.60 -31.02 -15.65
CA ARG A 3 20.62 -30.63 -14.66
C ARG A 3 19.91 -29.99 -13.46
N TRP A 4 20.16 -30.49 -12.25
CA TRP A 4 19.61 -29.99 -10.98
C TRP A 4 19.75 -28.47 -10.80
N GLY A 5 20.84 -27.89 -11.34
CA GLY A 5 21.06 -26.45 -11.35
C GLY A 5 20.00 -25.64 -12.13
N SER A 6 19.41 -26.21 -13.19
CA SER A 6 18.32 -25.57 -13.96
C SER A 6 17.05 -25.44 -13.11
N VAL A 7 16.74 -26.48 -12.34
CA VAL A 7 15.51 -26.53 -11.51
C VAL A 7 15.59 -25.51 -10.38
N LYS A 8 16.75 -25.37 -9.71
CA LYS A 8 16.94 -24.35 -8.66
C LYS A 8 16.80 -22.92 -9.19
N ALA A 9 17.38 -22.63 -10.37
CA ALA A 9 17.26 -21.32 -11.01
C ALA A 9 15.82 -21.01 -11.43
N GLU A 10 15.09 -22.01 -11.93
CA GLU A 10 13.67 -21.90 -12.27
C GLU A 10 12.83 -21.61 -11.02
N ILE A 11 13.04 -22.32 -9.90
CA ILE A 11 12.32 -22.09 -8.64
C ILE A 11 12.56 -20.67 -8.14
N ALA A 12 13.82 -20.21 -8.04
CA ALA A 12 14.14 -18.85 -7.60
C ALA A 12 13.46 -17.78 -8.48
N ASN A 13 13.45 -17.99 -9.80
CA ASN A 13 12.79 -17.08 -10.73
C ASN A 13 11.26 -17.05 -10.51
N TRP A 14 10.63 -18.20 -10.30
CA TRP A 14 9.20 -18.26 -9.97
C TRP A 14 8.88 -17.59 -8.64
N ILE A 15 9.75 -17.70 -7.63
CA ILE A 15 9.55 -17.07 -6.30
C ILE A 15 9.54 -15.56 -6.48
N ALA A 16 10.48 -15.03 -7.27
CA ALA A 16 10.50 -13.63 -7.62
C ALA A 16 9.17 -13.20 -8.30
N HIS A 17 8.74 -13.92 -9.34
CA HIS A 17 7.52 -13.54 -10.07
C HIS A 17 6.25 -13.63 -9.21
N LEU A 18 6.14 -14.65 -8.37
CA LEU A 18 5.01 -14.81 -7.46
C LEU A 18 5.00 -13.71 -6.40
N TYR A 19 6.17 -13.44 -5.80
CA TYR A 19 6.34 -12.39 -4.81
C TYR A 19 5.92 -11.02 -5.36
N GLU A 20 6.46 -10.61 -6.51
CA GLU A 20 6.16 -9.32 -7.13
C GLU A 20 4.70 -9.20 -7.59
N ALA A 21 4.04 -10.33 -7.85
CA ALA A 21 2.60 -10.32 -8.12
C ALA A 21 1.80 -9.93 -6.87
N PHE A 22 2.18 -10.41 -5.69
CA PHE A 22 1.45 -10.14 -4.44
C PHE A 22 1.90 -8.89 -3.70
N PHE A 23 3.18 -8.53 -3.84
CA PHE A 23 3.84 -7.41 -3.16
C PHE A 23 4.53 -6.53 -4.20
N PRO A 24 3.74 -5.85 -5.07
CA PRO A 24 4.34 -5.02 -6.09
C PRO A 24 5.11 -3.85 -5.46
N PRO A 25 6.20 -3.38 -6.08
CA PRO A 25 7.03 -2.29 -5.52
C PRO A 25 6.30 -0.96 -5.34
N PHE A 26 5.14 -0.80 -5.97
CA PHE A 26 4.36 0.43 -5.97
C PHE A 26 2.91 0.11 -5.60
N TRP A 27 2.41 0.70 -4.51
CA TRP A 27 1.11 0.41 -3.91
C TRP A 27 -0.08 0.66 -4.87
N ALA A 28 0.04 1.60 -5.81
CA ALA A 28 -0.99 1.81 -6.84
C ALA A 28 -1.17 0.61 -7.78
N GLN A 29 -0.28 -0.37 -7.71
CA GLN A 29 -0.41 -1.65 -8.40
C GLN A 29 -1.33 -2.64 -7.67
N GLY A 30 -1.79 -2.29 -6.47
CA GLY A 30 -2.60 -3.13 -5.59
C GLY A 30 -1.76 -3.91 -4.60
N SER A 31 -2.44 -4.73 -3.80
CA SER A 31 -1.88 -5.60 -2.79
C SER A 31 -2.71 -6.88 -2.69
N LEU A 32 -2.24 -7.85 -1.89
CA LEU A 32 -3.03 -9.03 -1.57
C LEU A 32 -4.39 -8.70 -0.93
N ALA A 33 -4.53 -7.56 -0.24
CA ALA A 33 -5.79 -7.14 0.38
C ALA A 33 -6.90 -6.88 -0.64
N ASP A 34 -6.53 -6.67 -1.89
CA ASP A 34 -7.47 -6.32 -2.96
C ASP A 34 -8.03 -7.56 -3.67
N LEU A 35 -7.51 -8.75 -3.36
CA LEU A 35 -7.96 -10.00 -3.96
C LEU A 35 -9.15 -10.59 -3.21
N ASN A 36 -10.26 -10.72 -3.92
CA ASN A 36 -11.38 -11.55 -3.49
C ASN A 36 -11.15 -12.99 -3.97
N TRP A 37 -10.61 -13.83 -3.10
CA TRP A 37 -10.26 -15.20 -3.43
C TRP A 37 -11.47 -16.08 -3.77
N ALA A 38 -12.65 -15.86 -3.19
CA ALA A 38 -13.81 -16.69 -3.54
C ALA A 38 -14.41 -16.35 -4.88
N SER A 39 -14.16 -15.14 -5.37
CA SER A 39 -14.55 -14.77 -6.73
C SER A 39 -13.72 -15.47 -7.81
N ILE A 40 -12.64 -16.17 -7.41
CA ILE A 40 -11.70 -16.83 -8.32
C ILE A 40 -12.00 -18.34 -8.36
N GLN A 41 -12.50 -18.81 -9.51
CA GLN A 41 -12.70 -20.24 -9.74
C GLN A 41 -11.38 -21.00 -9.64
N GLY A 42 -11.35 -22.07 -8.82
CA GLY A 42 -10.14 -22.88 -8.59
C GLY A 42 -9.11 -22.24 -7.66
N ALA A 43 -9.45 -21.14 -6.95
CA ALA A 43 -8.52 -20.50 -6.02
C ALA A 43 -8.01 -21.43 -4.92
N HIS A 44 -8.87 -22.30 -4.39
CA HIS A 44 -8.49 -23.23 -3.33
C HIS A 44 -7.41 -24.21 -3.77
N ASP A 45 -7.58 -24.85 -4.93
CA ASP A 45 -6.58 -25.75 -5.49
C ASP A 45 -5.29 -24.99 -5.81
N GLY A 46 -5.41 -23.80 -6.40
CA GLY A 46 -4.26 -22.94 -6.67
C GLY A 46 -3.48 -22.58 -5.40
N ILE A 47 -4.16 -22.22 -4.31
CA ILE A 47 -3.54 -21.90 -3.02
C ILE A 47 -2.86 -23.14 -2.43
N ARG A 48 -3.52 -24.31 -2.46
CA ARG A 48 -2.93 -25.57 -1.98
C ARG A 48 -1.63 -25.90 -2.71
N VAL A 49 -1.66 -25.80 -4.04
CA VAL A 49 -0.48 -26.06 -4.88
C VAL A 49 0.63 -25.05 -4.59
N MET A 50 0.29 -23.77 -4.50
CA MET A 50 1.25 -22.71 -4.17
C MET A 50 1.88 -22.91 -2.78
N ARG A 51 1.12 -23.36 -1.78
CA ARG A 51 1.64 -23.71 -0.46
C ARG A 51 2.66 -24.84 -0.52
N GLY A 52 2.33 -25.94 -1.20
CA GLY A 52 3.25 -27.06 -1.40
C GLY A 52 4.55 -26.61 -2.07
N TRP A 53 4.43 -25.74 -3.07
CA TRP A 53 5.57 -25.19 -3.78
C TRP A 53 6.42 -24.23 -2.91
N ILE A 54 5.80 -23.31 -2.15
CA ILE A 54 6.50 -22.44 -1.20
C ILE A 54 7.23 -23.30 -0.16
N ARG A 55 6.58 -24.33 0.38
CA ARG A 55 7.18 -25.27 1.33
C ARG A 55 8.39 -25.96 0.72
N GLY A 56 8.27 -26.51 -0.49
CA GLY A 56 9.39 -27.12 -1.22
C GLY A 56 10.54 -26.14 -1.47
N ALA A 57 10.23 -24.87 -1.78
CA ALA A 57 11.23 -23.82 -1.93
C ALA A 57 11.94 -23.48 -0.61
N ILE A 58 11.23 -23.47 0.52
CA ILE A 58 11.82 -23.23 1.85
C ILE A 58 12.87 -24.31 2.19
N PHE A 59 12.59 -25.58 1.92
CA PHE A 59 13.53 -26.68 2.20
C PHE A 59 14.67 -26.77 1.17
N SER A 60 14.43 -26.39 -0.08
CA SER A 60 15.42 -26.52 -1.15
C SER A 60 16.40 -25.33 -1.29
N LEU A 61 16.09 -24.20 -0.66
CA LEU A 61 16.94 -23.01 -0.74
C LEU A 61 18.25 -23.22 0.03
N ASN A 62 19.37 -23.15 -0.69
CA ASN A 62 20.71 -23.15 -0.10
C ASN A 62 21.35 -21.76 -0.26
N PRO A 63 21.54 -20.99 0.82
CA PRO A 63 22.04 -19.64 0.77
C PRO A 63 23.53 -19.53 0.46
N LEU A 64 24.31 -20.62 0.61
CA LEU A 64 25.75 -20.63 0.35
C LEU A 64 26.09 -20.59 -1.15
N ILE A 65 25.13 -20.95 -2.00
CA ILE A 65 25.33 -21.09 -3.46
C ILE A 65 24.77 -19.88 -4.23
N SER A 66 23.84 -19.12 -3.64
CA SER A 66 23.10 -18.06 -4.32
C SER A 66 23.58 -16.68 -3.91
N ALA A 67 24.04 -15.86 -4.86
CA ALA A 67 24.37 -14.45 -4.62
C ALA A 67 23.16 -13.64 -4.07
N ASP A 68 21.94 -13.98 -4.49
CA ASP A 68 20.69 -13.33 -4.01
C ASP A 68 20.01 -14.10 -2.87
N SER A 69 20.77 -14.86 -2.09
CA SER A 69 20.25 -15.73 -1.04
C SER A 69 19.37 -14.98 -0.03
N LEU A 70 19.84 -13.84 0.49
CA LEU A 70 19.08 -13.03 1.43
C LEU A 70 17.74 -12.55 0.85
N THR A 71 17.75 -12.09 -0.41
CA THR A 71 16.51 -11.69 -1.12
C THR A 71 15.52 -12.86 -1.18
N ASN A 72 15.98 -14.05 -1.56
CA ASN A 72 15.12 -15.23 -1.67
C ASN A 72 14.61 -15.71 -0.32
N ILE A 73 15.46 -15.68 0.72
CA ILE A 73 15.06 -15.95 2.10
C ILE A 73 13.92 -15.00 2.49
N LEU A 74 14.12 -13.69 2.36
CA LEU A 74 13.10 -12.70 2.76
C LEU A 74 11.79 -12.83 1.99
N ARG A 75 11.85 -13.18 0.70
CA ARG A 75 10.65 -13.49 -0.10
C ARG A 75 9.92 -14.71 0.43
N LEU A 76 10.65 -15.78 0.75
CA LEU A 76 10.09 -17.01 1.29
C LEU A 76 9.54 -16.82 2.69
N ILE A 77 10.17 -16.02 3.56
CA ILE A 77 9.61 -15.73 4.87
C ILE A 77 8.27 -14.99 4.72
N LYS A 78 8.18 -13.99 3.83
CA LYS A 78 6.91 -13.31 3.53
C LYS A 78 5.84 -14.29 3.04
N LEU A 79 6.17 -15.04 1.99
CA LEU A 79 5.22 -15.93 1.32
C LEU A 79 4.79 -17.04 2.28
N GLY A 80 5.74 -17.66 2.98
CA GLY A 80 5.50 -18.70 3.96
C GLY A 80 4.56 -18.22 5.06
N SER A 81 4.82 -17.08 5.69
CA SER A 81 3.91 -16.52 6.68
C SER A 81 2.51 -16.23 6.13
N MET A 82 2.42 -15.62 4.95
CA MET A 82 1.14 -15.25 4.35
C MET A 82 0.27 -16.45 3.99
N PHE A 83 0.90 -17.58 3.64
CA PHE A 83 0.23 -18.82 3.25
C PHE A 83 0.22 -19.90 4.35
N GLY A 84 0.62 -19.55 5.57
CA GLY A 84 0.51 -20.42 6.75
C GLY A 84 1.53 -21.56 6.79
N GLU A 85 2.75 -21.31 6.30
CA GLU A 85 3.90 -22.22 6.32
C GLU A 85 4.96 -21.77 7.34
N SER A 86 4.55 -21.17 8.47
CA SER A 86 5.47 -20.76 9.55
C SER A 86 6.23 -21.95 10.14
N ASP A 87 5.60 -23.13 10.22
CA ASP A 87 6.27 -24.37 10.64
C ASP A 87 7.41 -24.76 9.70
N ALA A 88 7.21 -24.62 8.39
CA ALA A 88 8.25 -24.90 7.40
C ALA A 88 9.42 -23.91 7.52
N LEU A 89 9.14 -22.64 7.79
CA LEU A 89 10.18 -21.61 7.97
C LEU A 89 11.07 -21.91 9.17
N GLN A 90 10.49 -22.30 10.30
CA GLN A 90 11.24 -22.64 11.52
C GLN A 90 12.12 -23.90 11.35
N ASN A 91 11.76 -24.77 10.40
CA ASN A 91 12.50 -26.00 10.08
C ASN A 91 13.34 -25.89 8.80
N ALA A 92 13.45 -24.70 8.21
CA ALA A 92 14.11 -24.52 6.93
C ALA A 92 15.61 -24.83 7.00
N HIS A 93 16.19 -25.29 5.89
CA HIS A 93 17.61 -25.63 5.85
C HIS A 93 18.49 -24.40 6.05
N PHE A 94 18.09 -23.26 5.49
CA PHE A 94 18.77 -21.98 5.69
C PHE A 94 18.59 -21.41 7.11
N VAL A 95 17.70 -21.98 7.92
CA VAL A 95 17.62 -21.67 9.35
C VAL A 95 18.46 -22.65 10.14
N ARG A 96 18.44 -23.96 9.85
CA ARG A 96 19.09 -24.96 10.71
C ARG A 96 20.54 -25.27 10.35
N TRP A 97 20.85 -25.39 9.07
CA TRP A 97 22.12 -25.97 8.60
C TRP A 97 22.97 -24.97 7.83
N TYR A 98 22.36 -24.21 6.93
CA TYR A 98 23.09 -23.28 6.06
C TYR A 98 22.97 -21.85 6.58
N ARG A 99 23.81 -21.48 7.56
CA ARG A 99 23.83 -20.15 8.18
C ARG A 99 25.08 -19.36 7.76
N PRO A 100 25.03 -18.54 6.68
CA PRO A 100 26.18 -17.73 6.29
C PRO A 100 26.64 -16.76 7.39
N GLN A 101 27.95 -16.65 7.62
CA GLN A 101 28.51 -15.83 8.70
C GLN A 101 28.12 -14.34 8.59
N ALA A 102 27.98 -13.82 7.37
CA ALA A 102 27.57 -12.44 7.12
C ALA A 102 26.16 -12.10 7.67
N LEU A 103 25.35 -13.11 7.98
CA LEU A 103 24.00 -12.98 8.52
C LEU A 103 23.94 -13.13 10.04
N PHE A 104 25.07 -13.18 10.73
CA PHE A 104 25.13 -13.09 12.19
C PHE A 104 25.37 -11.65 12.62
N ARG A 105 24.55 -11.15 13.54
CA ARG A 105 24.73 -9.86 14.20
C ARG A 105 25.22 -10.05 15.62
N HIS A 106 25.99 -9.08 16.13
CA HIS A 106 26.49 -9.14 17.51
C HIS A 106 25.36 -8.96 18.56
N PRO A 107 25.39 -9.70 19.69
CA PRO A 107 26.23 -10.87 19.96
C PRO A 107 25.59 -12.13 19.34
N GLU A 108 26.21 -12.65 18.29
CA GLU A 108 25.97 -13.95 17.65
C GLU A 108 24.52 -14.37 17.32
N ARG A 109 23.59 -13.43 17.16
CA ARG A 109 22.22 -13.77 16.77
C ARG A 109 22.09 -13.84 15.25
N TYR A 110 21.48 -14.90 14.75
CA TYR A 110 21.25 -15.10 13.33
C TYR A 110 20.05 -14.25 12.85
N ILE A 111 20.27 -13.32 11.91
CA ILE A 111 19.23 -12.33 11.56
C ILE A 111 18.01 -12.95 10.90
N VAL A 112 18.13 -14.14 10.31
CA VAL A 112 16.98 -14.80 9.67
C VAL A 112 15.96 -15.24 10.71
N GLU A 113 16.41 -15.69 11.89
CA GLU A 113 15.53 -16.01 13.02
C GLU A 113 14.82 -14.74 13.51
N ASP A 114 15.55 -13.62 13.66
CA ASP A 114 14.94 -12.33 14.02
C ASP A 114 13.83 -11.91 13.04
N LEU A 115 14.05 -12.15 11.73
CA LEU A 115 13.11 -11.77 10.68
C LEU A 115 11.89 -12.70 10.64
N ILE A 116 12.07 -13.99 10.91
CA ILE A 116 10.94 -14.94 11.07
C ILE A 116 10.13 -14.56 12.31
N ASP A 117 10.77 -14.36 13.47
CA ASP A 117 10.14 -13.95 14.73
C ASP A 117 9.33 -12.67 14.56
N SER A 118 9.87 -11.72 13.79
CA SER A 118 9.20 -10.44 13.50
C SER A 118 7.90 -10.61 12.75
N ILE A 119 7.84 -11.54 11.81
CA ILE A 119 6.69 -11.75 10.93
C ILE A 119 5.64 -12.63 11.62
N ASP A 120 6.09 -13.66 12.34
CA ASP A 120 5.20 -14.49 13.15
C ASP A 120 4.51 -13.64 14.22
N CYS A 121 5.13 -12.54 14.67
CA CYS A 121 4.49 -11.49 15.46
C CYS A 121 3.87 -12.02 16.76
N SER A 122 4.30 -13.19 17.25
CA SER A 122 3.75 -13.88 18.42
C SER A 122 4.42 -13.47 19.72
N GLY A 123 5.71 -13.11 19.66
CA GLY A 123 6.50 -12.69 20.82
C GLY A 123 6.43 -11.18 21.08
N GLU A 124 6.62 -10.80 22.34
CA GLU A 124 6.72 -9.40 22.78
C GLU A 124 7.90 -8.69 22.10
N THR A 125 8.97 -9.41 21.79
CA THR A 125 10.19 -8.88 21.15
C THR A 125 10.13 -8.87 19.62
N SER A 126 9.00 -9.25 19.00
CA SER A 126 8.90 -9.40 17.53
C SER A 126 9.20 -8.10 16.74
N ILE A 127 8.79 -6.94 17.25
CA ILE A 127 9.09 -5.64 16.63
C ILE A 127 10.58 -5.31 16.77
N SER A 128 11.15 -5.56 17.95
CA SER A 128 12.57 -5.34 18.24
C SER A 128 13.45 -6.29 17.41
N ALA A 129 13.07 -7.56 17.25
CA ALA A 129 13.74 -8.53 16.37
C ALA A 129 13.75 -8.04 14.92
N GLY A 130 12.58 -7.62 14.39
CA GLY A 130 12.48 -7.05 13.05
C GLY A 130 13.35 -5.81 12.84
N THR A 131 13.41 -4.94 13.86
CA THR A 131 14.24 -3.73 13.85
C THR A 131 15.73 -4.09 13.80
N LEU A 132 16.18 -5.01 14.65
CA LEU A 132 17.60 -5.43 14.71
C LEU A 132 18.04 -6.20 13.46
N GLY A 133 17.17 -7.04 12.90
CA GLY A 133 17.43 -7.73 11.63
C GLY A 133 17.56 -6.74 10.47
N LEU A 134 16.64 -5.78 10.35
CA LEU A 134 16.70 -4.72 9.35
C LEU A 134 17.93 -3.83 9.51
N ARG A 135 18.26 -3.45 10.74
CA ARG A 135 19.46 -2.67 11.06
C ARG A 135 20.72 -3.36 10.57
N HIS A 136 20.86 -4.67 10.81
CA HIS A 136 22.03 -5.41 10.32
C HIS A 136 22.10 -5.41 8.79
N ILE A 137 20.98 -5.66 8.11
CA ILE A 137 20.91 -5.63 6.64
C ILE A 137 21.36 -4.27 6.10
N ILE A 138 20.83 -3.19 6.66
CA ILE A 138 21.09 -1.82 6.20
C ILE A 138 22.51 -1.38 6.56
N SER A 139 22.92 -1.52 7.83
CA SER A 139 24.23 -1.05 8.31
C SER A 139 25.42 -1.82 7.72
N LYS A 140 25.24 -3.11 7.40
CA LYS A 140 26.26 -3.93 6.72
C LYS A 140 26.13 -3.90 5.20
N ASN A 141 25.20 -3.11 4.65
CA ASN A 141 24.94 -3.01 3.21
C ASN A 141 24.81 -4.39 2.55
N LEU A 142 24.08 -5.30 3.19
CA LEU A 142 23.93 -6.65 2.67
C LEU A 142 23.18 -6.63 1.33
N PRO A 143 23.64 -7.37 0.30
CA PRO A 143 22.98 -7.41 -0.99
C PRO A 143 21.53 -7.90 -0.86
N VAL A 144 20.59 -7.00 -1.12
CA VAL A 144 19.15 -7.29 -1.03
C VAL A 144 18.37 -6.50 -2.07
N ASN A 145 17.32 -7.13 -2.60
CA ASN A 145 16.38 -6.45 -3.47
C ASN A 145 15.65 -5.35 -2.68
N LEU A 146 15.70 -4.12 -3.21
CA LEU A 146 15.15 -2.95 -2.53
C LEU A 146 13.64 -3.02 -2.30
N SER A 147 12.89 -3.67 -3.18
CA SER A 147 11.44 -3.86 -2.97
C SER A 147 11.17 -4.75 -1.78
N VAL A 148 11.89 -5.87 -1.68
CA VAL A 148 11.77 -6.82 -0.58
C VAL A 148 12.18 -6.17 0.74
N LEU A 149 13.25 -5.36 0.74
CA LEU A 149 13.67 -4.57 1.90
C LEU A 149 12.58 -3.58 2.32
N CYS A 150 11.97 -2.86 1.37
CA CYS A 150 10.86 -1.96 1.64
C CYS A 150 9.64 -2.67 2.23
N ASP A 151 9.31 -3.87 1.74
CA ASP A 151 8.22 -4.66 2.31
C ASP A 151 8.51 -5.07 3.76
N ARG A 152 9.76 -5.46 4.07
CA ARG A 152 10.18 -5.76 5.45
C ARG A 152 10.07 -4.54 6.36
N MET A 153 10.55 -3.37 5.90
CA MET A 153 10.43 -2.12 6.66
C MET A 153 8.97 -1.74 6.89
N GLU A 154 8.12 -1.88 5.86
CA GLU A 154 6.69 -1.61 5.97
C GLU A 154 6.03 -2.49 7.02
N GLU A 155 6.41 -3.77 7.09
CA GLU A 155 5.88 -4.71 8.07
C GLU A 155 6.27 -4.34 9.50
N THR A 156 7.55 -4.09 9.75
CA THR A 156 8.05 -3.67 11.07
C THR A 156 7.41 -2.36 11.50
N LEU A 157 7.35 -1.37 10.61
CA LEU A 157 6.71 -0.08 10.90
C LEU A 157 5.22 -0.23 11.18
N SER A 158 4.51 -1.07 10.40
CA SER A 158 3.09 -1.31 10.60
C SER A 158 2.78 -1.95 11.96
N ALA A 159 3.60 -2.93 12.38
CA ALA A 159 3.47 -3.57 13.68
C ALA A 159 3.74 -2.57 14.80
N TYR A 160 4.79 -1.74 14.67
CA TYR A 160 5.06 -0.64 15.59
C TYR A 160 3.88 0.31 15.71
N VAL A 161 3.37 0.85 14.60
CA VAL A 161 2.28 1.85 14.61
C VAL A 161 1.03 1.25 15.28
N ILE A 162 0.65 0.03 14.91
CA ILE A 162 -0.51 -0.65 15.48
C ILE A 162 -0.34 -0.87 16.99
N THR A 163 0.77 -1.46 17.43
CA THR A 163 1.03 -1.69 18.86
C THR A 163 1.11 -0.39 19.62
N PHE A 164 1.79 0.63 19.08
CA PHE A 164 1.92 1.94 19.71
C PHE A 164 0.56 2.62 19.89
N LEU A 165 -0.32 2.55 18.90
CA LEU A 165 -1.68 3.06 19.01
C LEU A 165 -2.48 2.32 20.07
N LEU A 166 -2.42 0.99 20.10
CA LEU A 166 -3.11 0.20 21.12
C LEU A 166 -2.62 0.54 22.53
N LYS A 167 -1.31 0.70 22.73
CA LYS A 167 -0.71 1.09 24.02
C LYS A 167 -1.15 2.47 24.53
N ASN A 168 -1.31 3.43 23.62
CA ASN A 168 -1.52 4.84 23.99
C ASN A 168 -2.97 5.31 23.83
N ASN A 169 -3.86 4.48 23.28
CA ASN A 169 -5.26 4.84 23.15
C ASN A 169 -5.96 4.78 24.52
N PRO A 170 -6.61 5.85 24.99
CA PRO A 170 -7.28 5.88 26.30
C PRO A 170 -8.37 4.82 26.48
N ASN A 171 -8.90 4.24 25.39
CA ASN A 171 -9.88 3.14 25.44
C ASN A 171 -9.25 1.74 25.29
N ALA A 172 -7.99 1.59 25.72
CA ALA A 172 -7.14 0.41 25.93
C ALA A 172 -7.03 -0.67 24.83
N ASP A 173 -8.04 -0.87 23.97
CA ASP A 173 -8.13 -2.02 23.06
C ASP A 173 -8.81 -1.68 21.72
N SER A 174 -8.72 -0.43 21.26
CA SER A 174 -9.33 -0.04 19.98
C SER A 174 -8.38 0.75 19.07
N LEU A 175 -8.54 0.56 17.77
CA LEU A 175 -7.96 1.36 16.70
C LEU A 175 -9.03 2.31 16.13
N HIS A 176 -9.78 3.01 16.98
CA HIS A 176 -10.82 3.94 16.54
C HIS A 176 -10.21 5.23 15.97
N ASP A 177 -10.77 5.74 14.87
CA ASP A 177 -10.32 6.96 14.17
C ASP A 177 -8.90 6.85 13.57
N VAL A 178 -8.47 5.64 13.22
CA VAL A 178 -7.15 5.37 12.62
C VAL A 178 -7.29 5.14 11.11
N VAL A 179 -6.38 5.69 10.31
CA VAL A 179 -6.34 5.49 8.86
C VAL A 179 -5.09 4.71 8.47
N LEU A 180 -5.28 3.46 8.03
CA LEU A 180 -4.17 2.55 7.72
C LEU A 180 -4.31 1.94 6.32
N PRO A 181 -3.19 1.54 5.69
CA PRO A 181 -3.23 0.67 4.52
C PRO A 181 -3.92 -0.66 4.85
N ARG A 182 -4.74 -1.18 3.93
CA ARG A 182 -5.34 -2.52 4.06
C ARG A 182 -4.26 -3.59 4.26
N SER A 183 -3.13 -3.44 3.56
CA SER A 183 -1.97 -4.35 3.64
C SER A 183 -1.38 -4.44 5.06
N TRP A 184 -1.50 -3.39 5.88
CA TRP A 184 -0.98 -3.39 7.25
C TRP A 184 -1.84 -4.25 8.18
N LEU A 185 -3.10 -4.45 7.83
CA LEU A 185 -4.12 -5.15 8.62
C LEU A 185 -4.32 -6.61 8.18
N ILE A 186 -3.66 -7.06 7.10
CA ILE A 186 -3.69 -8.47 6.68
C ILE A 186 -2.75 -9.29 7.58
N GLY A 187 -3.20 -9.63 8.79
CA GLY A 187 -2.45 -10.47 9.72
C GLY A 187 -2.91 -10.27 11.15
N ASN A 188 -3.48 -11.31 11.76
CA ASN A 188 -4.06 -11.23 13.10
C ASN A 188 -2.98 -10.95 14.17
N ASN A 189 -1.77 -11.45 13.95
CA ASN A 189 -0.70 -11.44 14.94
C ASN A 189 -0.16 -10.02 15.21
N LYS A 190 -0.49 -9.02 14.38
CA LYS A 190 -0.06 -7.62 14.58
C LYS A 190 -0.87 -6.87 15.64
N LEU A 191 -2.10 -7.33 15.93
CA LEU A 191 -3.03 -6.65 16.83
C LEU A 191 -2.76 -7.04 18.30
N ASP A 192 -1.55 -6.74 18.79
CA ASP A 192 -1.16 -7.00 20.18
C ASP A 192 -0.46 -5.77 20.77
N ALA A 193 -0.99 -5.29 21.90
CA ALA A 193 -0.48 -4.14 22.65
C ALA A 193 0.73 -4.48 23.52
N ARG A 194 1.08 -5.75 23.75
CA ARG A 194 2.17 -6.13 24.68
C ARG A 194 3.57 -5.96 24.10
N LYS A 195 3.69 -5.87 22.77
CA LYS A 195 4.99 -5.87 22.09
C LYS A 195 5.85 -4.67 22.43
N ASP A 196 7.15 -4.89 22.50
CA ASP A 196 8.15 -3.86 22.71
C ASP A 196 8.19 -2.88 21.51
N VAL A 197 8.22 -1.60 21.82
CA VAL A 197 8.23 -0.49 20.86
C VAL A 197 9.41 0.46 21.09
N SER A 198 10.35 0.07 21.96
CA SER A 198 11.47 0.91 22.42
C SER A 198 12.45 1.27 21.29
N LEU A 199 12.66 0.39 20.31
CA LEU A 199 13.68 0.53 19.27
C LEU A 199 13.27 1.40 18.07
N ILE A 200 12.14 2.11 18.12
CA ILE A 200 11.65 2.90 16.98
C ILE A 200 12.64 3.95 16.50
N TYR A 201 13.33 4.65 17.39
CA TYR A 201 14.26 5.71 16.97
C TYR A 201 15.46 5.13 16.23
N HIS A 202 15.98 3.98 16.67
CA HIS A 202 17.00 3.24 15.92
C HIS A 202 16.50 2.82 14.54
N PHE A 203 15.26 2.33 14.45
CA PHE A 203 14.67 1.98 13.17
C PHE A 203 14.53 3.19 12.23
N LEU A 204 14.15 4.36 12.76
CA LEU A 204 14.07 5.60 12.00
C LEU A 204 15.45 6.10 11.54
N ASP A 205 16.49 5.90 12.36
CA ASP A 205 17.87 6.21 11.98
C ASP A 205 18.32 5.33 10.80
N ASP A 206 18.00 4.03 10.83
CA ASP A 206 18.29 3.10 9.73
C ASP A 206 17.53 3.48 8.44
N ILE A 207 16.25 3.87 8.56
CA ILE A 207 15.46 4.37 7.42
C ILE A 207 16.06 5.68 6.87
N GLN A 208 16.51 6.59 7.74
CA GLN A 208 17.15 7.83 7.31
C GLN A 208 18.43 7.53 6.52
N TYR A 209 19.28 6.65 7.05
CA TYR A 209 20.50 6.22 6.34
C TYR A 209 20.17 5.64 4.96
N LEU A 210 19.16 4.77 4.87
CA LEU A 210 18.71 4.23 3.58
C LEU A 210 18.23 5.33 2.62
N LEU A 211 17.45 6.30 3.10
CA LEU A 211 16.99 7.42 2.29
C LEU A 211 18.15 8.27 1.76
N GLU A 212 19.18 8.49 2.57
CA GLU A 212 20.42 9.18 2.17
C GLU A 212 21.17 8.39 1.10
N GLN A 213 21.29 7.06 1.26
CA GLN A 213 21.89 6.19 0.24
C GLN A 213 21.10 6.25 -1.08
N LEU A 214 19.76 6.20 -1.05
CA LEU A 214 18.92 6.29 -2.26
C LEU A 214 19.00 7.65 -2.96
N LYS A 215 19.29 8.72 -2.22
CA LYS A 215 19.52 10.07 -2.76
C LYS A 215 20.91 10.21 -3.37
N SER A 216 21.88 9.44 -2.90
CA SER A 216 23.25 9.43 -3.41
C SER A 216 23.34 8.85 -4.82
N ASP A 217 24.36 9.27 -5.58
CA ASP A 217 24.62 8.73 -6.91
C ASP A 217 25.15 7.27 -6.89
N ASN A 218 25.63 6.80 -5.74
CA ASN A 218 26.21 5.46 -5.54
C ASN A 218 25.16 4.38 -5.20
N ALA A 219 23.87 4.73 -5.12
CA ALA A 219 22.81 3.79 -4.76
C ALA A 219 22.75 2.51 -5.63
N ALA A 220 23.21 2.59 -6.89
CA ALA A 220 23.20 1.48 -7.83
C ALA A 220 24.23 0.38 -7.50
N GLU A 221 25.24 0.67 -6.67
CA GLU A 221 26.26 -0.29 -6.26
C GLU A 221 25.80 -1.15 -5.06
N ILE A 222 24.92 -0.59 -4.23
CA ILE A 222 24.49 -1.21 -2.96
C ILE A 222 23.18 -1.98 -3.13
N PHE A 223 22.25 -1.46 -3.94
CA PHE A 223 20.89 -2.02 -4.06
C PHE A 223 20.59 -2.54 -5.45
N SER A 224 19.91 -3.68 -5.52
CA SER A 224 19.44 -4.26 -6.79
C SER A 224 17.92 -4.24 -6.89
N LEU A 225 17.41 -4.16 -8.13
CA LEU A 225 15.98 -4.36 -8.43
C LEU A 225 15.82 -5.46 -9.47
N MET A 226 15.36 -6.65 -9.06
CA MET A 226 15.10 -7.78 -9.95
C MET A 226 16.27 -8.02 -10.95
N TYR A 227 17.51 -8.07 -10.45
CA TYR A 227 18.71 -8.27 -11.29
C TYR A 227 19.01 -7.15 -12.29
N ARG A 228 18.40 -5.97 -12.10
CA ARG A 228 18.61 -4.78 -12.93
C ARG A 228 19.25 -3.66 -12.14
N ILE A 229 19.99 -2.83 -12.88
CA ILE A 229 20.59 -1.59 -12.40
C ILE A 229 19.46 -0.68 -11.89
N LEU A 230 19.63 -0.19 -10.66
CA LEU A 230 18.68 0.71 -10.02
C LEU A 230 18.73 2.10 -10.70
N THR A 231 17.81 2.36 -11.61
CA THR A 231 17.71 3.66 -12.29
C THR A 231 17.27 4.79 -11.33
N PRO A 232 17.56 6.06 -11.66
CA PRO A 232 17.09 7.21 -10.89
C PRO A 232 15.57 7.24 -10.66
N VAL A 233 14.79 6.79 -11.66
CA VAL A 233 13.33 6.71 -11.55
C VAL A 233 12.91 5.68 -10.49
N HIS A 234 13.56 4.51 -10.46
CA HIS A 234 13.28 3.50 -9.44
C HIS A 234 13.61 4.02 -8.03
N ARG A 235 14.76 4.68 -7.84
CA ARG A 235 15.12 5.32 -6.56
C ARG A 235 14.02 6.24 -6.06
N ASN A 236 13.53 7.12 -6.94
CA ASN A 236 12.47 8.07 -6.60
C ASN A 236 11.14 7.39 -6.24
N ILE A 237 10.81 6.23 -6.84
CA ILE A 237 9.63 5.44 -6.48
C ILE A 237 9.77 4.87 -5.07
N PHE A 238 10.94 4.33 -4.71
CA PHE A 238 11.17 3.79 -3.38
C PHE A 238 11.25 4.88 -2.30
N ILE A 239 11.86 6.04 -2.61
CA ILE A 239 11.80 7.21 -1.73
C ILE A 239 10.35 7.61 -1.48
N ALA A 240 9.52 7.73 -2.53
CA ALA A 240 8.10 8.06 -2.38
C ALA A 240 7.35 7.02 -1.53
N ARG A 241 7.66 5.73 -1.70
CA ARG A 241 7.11 4.65 -0.89
C ARG A 241 7.47 4.80 0.60
N ILE A 242 8.74 5.08 0.90
CA ILE A 242 9.22 5.30 2.27
C ILE A 242 8.58 6.55 2.88
N CYS A 243 8.54 7.67 2.14
CA CYS A 243 7.83 8.88 2.59
C CYS A 243 6.38 8.58 2.95
N ARG A 244 5.66 7.84 2.10
CA ARG A 244 4.27 7.45 2.35
C ARG A 244 4.12 6.69 3.68
N MET A 245 4.97 5.69 3.93
CA MET A 245 4.94 4.89 5.16
C MET A 245 5.21 5.74 6.40
N LEU A 246 6.23 6.61 6.33
CA LEU A 246 6.57 7.53 7.42
C LEU A 246 5.46 8.57 7.67
N CYS A 247 4.90 9.15 6.62
CA CYS A 247 3.77 10.08 6.71
C CYS A 247 2.55 9.44 7.37
N LEU A 248 2.24 8.17 7.07
CA LEU A 248 1.16 7.42 7.71
C LEU A 248 1.45 7.17 9.19
N ALA A 249 2.69 6.79 9.53
CA ALA A 249 3.10 6.62 10.92
C ALA A 249 2.97 7.93 11.70
N SER A 250 3.49 9.03 11.14
CA SER A 250 3.39 10.37 11.73
C SER A 250 1.93 10.80 11.91
N TYR A 251 1.08 10.67 10.88
CA TYR A 251 -0.33 11.07 10.98
C TYR A 251 -1.08 10.34 12.10
N ASN A 252 -0.92 9.01 12.19
CA ASN A 252 -1.65 8.22 13.16
C ASN A 252 -1.07 8.36 14.58
N CYS A 253 0.26 8.50 14.73
CA CYS A 253 0.92 8.56 16.04
C CYS A 253 1.07 9.99 16.60
N ALA A 254 0.88 11.04 15.79
CA ALA A 254 0.98 12.45 16.19
C ALA A 254 0.21 12.81 17.48
N PRO A 255 -1.04 12.35 17.73
CA PRO A 255 -1.75 12.67 18.96
C PRO A 255 -1.03 12.21 20.24
N TYR A 256 -0.16 11.21 20.12
CA TYR A 256 0.46 10.51 21.26
C TYR A 256 1.97 10.75 21.36
N SER A 257 2.64 11.20 20.29
CA SER A 257 4.08 11.44 20.29
C SER A 257 4.51 12.55 19.34
N ALA A 258 4.59 13.78 19.88
CA ALA A 258 5.16 14.93 19.17
C ALA A 258 6.64 14.71 18.78
N ARG A 259 7.40 13.95 19.58
CA ARG A 259 8.81 13.64 19.29
C ARG A 259 8.95 12.74 18.06
N LEU A 260 8.11 11.71 17.94
CA LEU A 260 8.08 10.83 16.76
C LEU A 260 7.69 11.63 15.51
N GLU A 261 6.66 12.46 15.62
CA GLU A 261 6.20 13.34 14.55
C GLU A 261 7.31 14.28 14.07
N ALA A 262 7.98 14.99 15.01
CA ALA A 262 9.07 15.89 14.70
C ALA A 262 10.25 15.17 14.03
N ARG A 263 10.60 13.96 14.50
CA ARG A 263 11.65 13.13 13.90
C ARG A 263 11.34 12.79 12.44
N ILE A 264 10.11 12.33 12.18
CA ILE A 264 9.65 11.97 10.83
C ILE A 264 9.59 13.21 9.92
N LEU A 265 9.04 14.32 10.43
CA LEU A 265 9.01 15.59 9.69
C LEU A 265 10.41 16.00 9.28
N ASN A 266 11.37 15.93 10.20
CA ASN A 266 12.76 16.25 9.92
C ASN A 266 13.36 15.36 8.81
N MET A 267 13.14 14.04 8.88
CA MET A 267 13.61 13.11 7.84
C MET A 267 13.04 13.46 6.46
N ILE A 268 11.74 13.77 6.39
CA ILE A 268 11.05 14.06 5.12
C ILE A 268 11.48 15.41 4.55
N THR A 269 11.68 16.44 5.39
CA THR A 269 12.14 17.75 4.92
C THR A 269 13.59 17.72 4.44
N HIS A 270 14.46 16.88 5.02
CA HIS A 270 15.86 16.68 4.57
C HIS A 270 15.97 16.07 3.15
N LEU A 271 14.91 15.43 2.66
CA LEU A 271 14.85 14.95 1.27
C LEU A 271 14.73 16.09 0.26
N ARG A 272 14.30 17.28 0.69
CA ARG A 272 14.23 18.45 -0.17
C ARG A 272 15.64 18.83 -0.63
N SER A 273 15.79 19.10 -1.92
CA SER A 273 17.02 19.70 -2.42
C SER A 273 17.00 21.20 -2.16
N ASN A 274 18.07 21.71 -1.54
CA ASN A 274 18.31 23.15 -1.41
C ASN A 274 19.00 23.72 -2.67
N ASP A 275 19.48 22.85 -3.55
CA ASP A 275 20.15 23.23 -4.79
C ASP A 275 19.10 23.60 -5.84
N PRO A 276 19.06 24.86 -6.33
CA PRO A 276 18.11 25.30 -7.35
C PRO A 276 18.27 24.56 -8.69
N THR A 277 19.43 23.94 -8.93
CA THR A 277 19.70 23.15 -10.15
C THR A 277 19.19 21.71 -10.05
N ARG A 278 19.04 21.18 -8.83
CA ARG A 278 18.53 19.81 -8.57
C ARG A 278 17.13 19.88 -7.98
N LEU A 279 16.12 19.96 -8.83
CA LEU A 279 14.72 19.97 -8.38
C LEU A 279 14.32 18.66 -7.69
N THR A 280 13.61 18.76 -6.56
CA THR A 280 13.02 17.60 -5.90
C THR A 280 12.07 16.87 -6.87
N PRO A 281 12.27 15.56 -7.11
CA PRO A 281 11.43 14.75 -8.00
C PRO A 281 9.93 14.85 -7.67
N ASN A 282 9.12 15.03 -8.72
CA ASN A 282 7.68 15.26 -8.59
C ASN A 282 6.91 14.09 -7.92
N ILE A 283 7.49 12.90 -7.89
CA ILE A 283 6.82 11.73 -7.29
C ILE A 283 6.75 11.82 -5.76
N TYR A 284 7.71 12.50 -5.11
CA TYR A 284 7.72 12.66 -3.65
C TYR A 284 7.78 14.10 -3.17
N TRP A 285 7.89 15.10 -4.06
CA TRP A 285 7.99 16.52 -3.66
C TRP A 285 6.87 16.97 -2.72
N ARG A 286 5.63 16.49 -2.96
CA ARG A 286 4.47 16.87 -2.13
C ARG A 286 4.61 16.43 -0.68
N TYR A 287 5.30 15.33 -0.42
CA TYR A 287 5.59 14.90 0.95
C TYR A 287 6.56 15.89 1.61
N THR A 288 7.63 16.28 0.89
CA THR A 288 8.69 17.16 1.41
C THR A 288 8.25 18.60 1.69
N THR A 289 7.12 19.03 1.12
CA THR A 289 6.57 20.37 1.30
C THR A 289 5.33 20.41 2.18
N ALA A 290 4.79 19.26 2.57
CA ALA A 290 3.63 19.19 3.44
C ALA A 290 4.06 19.37 4.89
N THR A 291 3.19 20.04 5.66
CA THR A 291 3.24 19.95 7.12
C THR A 291 2.73 18.58 7.56
N SER A 292 3.10 18.15 8.77
CA SER A 292 2.68 16.86 9.33
C SER A 292 1.16 16.68 9.33
N ASP A 293 0.40 17.72 9.67
CA ASP A 293 -1.07 17.74 9.62
C ASP A 293 -1.65 17.52 8.22
N ASN A 294 -0.87 17.83 7.16
CA ASN A 294 -1.29 17.69 5.77
C ASN A 294 -0.83 16.37 5.12
N TYR A 295 -0.12 15.50 5.85
CA TYR A 295 0.38 14.24 5.31
C TYR A 295 -0.72 13.34 4.76
N LEU A 296 -1.81 13.14 5.50
CA LEU A 296 -2.89 12.29 5.00
C LEU A 296 -3.54 12.89 3.74
N ARG A 297 -3.70 14.22 3.68
CA ARG A 297 -4.21 14.90 2.49
C ARG A 297 -3.31 14.65 1.27
N VAL A 298 -1.99 14.69 1.44
CA VAL A 298 -1.04 14.38 0.35
C VAL A 298 -1.16 12.93 -0.10
N ILE A 299 -1.25 11.99 0.85
CA ILE A 299 -1.39 10.57 0.58
C ILE A 299 -2.70 10.29 -0.18
N VAL A 300 -3.83 10.82 0.29
CA VAL A 300 -5.15 10.67 -0.35
C VAL A 300 -5.15 11.28 -1.74
N ALA A 301 -4.64 12.51 -1.91
CA ALA A 301 -4.56 13.16 -3.22
C ALA A 301 -3.64 12.42 -4.20
N TYR A 302 -2.70 11.63 -3.71
CA TYR A 302 -1.90 10.73 -4.52
C TYR A 302 -2.70 9.46 -4.89
N ASP A 303 -3.36 8.85 -3.91
CA ASP A 303 -4.14 7.62 -4.11
C ASP A 303 -5.38 7.80 -4.98
N GLU A 304 -6.08 8.94 -4.88
CA GLU A 304 -7.24 9.24 -5.72
C GLU A 304 -6.91 9.31 -7.22
N LYS A 305 -5.64 9.59 -7.56
CA LYS A 305 -5.16 9.53 -8.94
C LYS A 305 -4.96 8.09 -9.41
N HIS A 306 -5.05 7.11 -8.51
CA HIS A 306 -4.74 5.71 -8.74
C HIS A 306 -5.95 4.81 -8.47
N ALA A 307 -5.96 3.67 -9.18
CA ALA A 307 -7.17 2.84 -9.36
C ALA A 307 -7.67 2.10 -8.11
N VAL A 308 -6.82 1.96 -7.08
CA VAL A 308 -7.02 0.99 -6.01
C VAL A 308 -6.99 1.72 -4.66
N PRO A 309 -8.12 1.83 -3.96
CA PRO A 309 -8.15 2.43 -2.63
C PRO A 309 -7.38 1.52 -1.66
N ASN A 310 -6.18 1.96 -1.27
CA ASN A 310 -5.33 1.20 -0.36
C ASN A 310 -5.61 1.53 1.12
N LEU A 311 -6.20 2.68 1.41
CA LEU A 311 -6.45 3.14 2.78
C LEU A 311 -7.85 2.74 3.26
N VAL A 312 -7.95 2.42 4.55
CA VAL A 312 -9.21 2.23 5.26
C VAL A 312 -9.21 3.07 6.54
N HIS A 313 -10.37 3.65 6.86
CA HIS A 313 -10.62 4.35 8.11
C HIS A 313 -11.31 3.39 9.08
N LEU A 314 -10.66 3.12 10.21
CA LEU A 314 -11.13 2.16 11.20
C LEU A 314 -12.07 2.85 12.19
N VAL A 315 -13.31 2.37 12.26
CA VAL A 315 -14.35 2.91 13.16
C VAL A 315 -14.81 1.80 14.11
N CYS A 316 -14.46 1.93 15.39
CA CYS A 316 -14.96 1.03 16.42
C CYS A 316 -16.44 1.35 16.71
N LYS A 317 -17.32 0.35 16.60
CA LYS A 317 -18.75 0.47 16.91
C LYS A 317 -18.96 0.53 18.42
N GLY A 318 -19.99 1.26 18.84
CA GLY A 318 -20.37 1.36 20.25
C GLY A 318 -19.50 2.30 21.10
N THR A 319 -18.42 2.85 20.55
CA THR A 319 -17.64 3.89 21.23
C THR A 319 -18.34 5.24 21.09
N ARG A 320 -18.51 5.99 22.20
CA ARG A 320 -18.96 7.39 22.19
C ARG A 320 -17.89 8.37 21.72
N LEU A 321 -16.77 7.86 21.18
CA LEU A 321 -15.66 8.67 20.70
C LEU A 321 -16.11 9.48 19.48
N LYS A 322 -15.77 10.76 19.48
CA LYS A 322 -15.95 11.61 18.30
C LYS A 322 -14.87 11.25 17.29
N THR A 323 -15.26 10.94 16.06
CA THR A 323 -14.36 10.95 14.90
C THR A 323 -13.91 12.39 14.68
N SER A 324 -12.68 12.71 15.08
CA SER A 324 -12.27 14.11 15.29
C SER A 324 -11.34 14.63 14.20
N ARG A 325 -10.62 13.72 13.51
CA ARG A 325 -9.58 14.09 12.54
C ARG A 325 -9.92 13.79 11.09
N PHE A 326 -11.05 13.14 10.83
CA PHE A 326 -11.42 12.75 9.49
C PHE A 326 -12.29 13.81 8.82
N ALA A 327 -11.76 14.50 7.80
CA ALA A 327 -12.57 15.32 6.93
C ALA A 327 -13.52 14.41 6.12
N THR A 328 -14.83 14.61 6.26
CA THR A 328 -15.88 13.90 5.52
C THR A 328 -15.75 14.01 3.99
N GLU A 329 -14.86 14.87 3.51
CA GLU A 329 -14.59 15.10 2.09
C GLU A 329 -13.70 14.03 1.44
N TRP A 330 -13.02 13.17 2.21
CA TRP A 330 -12.07 12.20 1.65
C TRP A 330 -12.72 10.87 1.29
N HIS A 331 -12.39 10.35 0.11
CA HIS A 331 -12.87 9.06 -0.39
C HIS A 331 -12.08 7.87 0.20
N ILE A 332 -12.06 7.74 1.54
CA ILE A 332 -11.48 6.57 2.22
C ILE A 332 -12.62 5.68 2.69
N GLU A 333 -12.50 4.37 2.42
CA GLU A 333 -13.49 3.39 2.86
C GLU A 333 -13.48 3.27 4.40
N GLN A 334 -14.66 3.36 5.00
CA GLN A 334 -14.83 3.15 6.43
C GLN A 334 -15.05 1.67 6.73
N LEU A 335 -14.20 1.11 7.60
CA LEU A 335 -14.33 -0.24 8.11
C LEU A 335 -14.85 -0.19 9.54
N ASN A 336 -16.12 -0.53 9.71
CA ASN A 336 -16.77 -0.56 11.01
C ASN A 336 -16.59 -1.93 11.67
N TYR A 337 -15.98 -2.00 12.85
CA TYR A 337 -15.71 -3.24 13.58
C TYR A 337 -16.16 -3.14 15.05
N ASN A 338 -16.46 -4.26 15.69
CA ASN A 338 -16.75 -4.30 17.13
C ASN A 338 -15.52 -4.75 17.94
N ARG A 339 -14.73 -5.67 17.37
CA ARG A 339 -13.55 -6.24 18.01
C ARG A 339 -12.35 -6.24 17.06
N LEU A 340 -11.14 -6.13 17.61
CA LEU A 340 -9.91 -6.10 16.82
C LEU A 340 -9.74 -7.35 15.94
N ASP A 341 -10.10 -8.54 16.44
CA ASP A 341 -9.99 -9.80 15.71
C ASP A 341 -10.96 -9.92 14.52
N GLU A 342 -11.99 -9.06 14.45
CA GLU A 342 -12.89 -8.98 13.30
C GLU A 342 -12.24 -8.24 12.12
N ILE A 343 -11.31 -7.31 12.36
CA ILE A 343 -10.75 -6.43 11.32
C ILE A 343 -10.18 -7.24 10.13
N PRO A 344 -9.33 -8.27 10.34
CA PRO A 344 -8.79 -9.05 9.23
C PRO A 344 -9.87 -9.81 8.45
N VAL A 345 -10.92 -10.28 9.15
CA VAL A 345 -12.06 -10.97 8.52
C VAL A 345 -12.90 -10.00 7.72
N LEU A 346 -13.15 -8.78 8.23
CA LEU A 346 -13.91 -7.74 7.53
C LEU A 346 -13.19 -7.25 6.27
N LEU A 347 -11.86 -7.13 6.33
CA LEU A 347 -11.06 -6.81 5.15
C LEU A 347 -11.06 -7.94 4.13
N ALA A 348 -11.02 -9.19 4.60
CA ALA A 348 -11.14 -10.37 3.76
C ALA A 348 -12.57 -10.55 3.23
N SER A 349 -13.60 -10.09 3.94
CA SER A 349 -15.02 -10.24 3.60
C SER A 349 -15.55 -9.12 2.70
N LEU A 350 -14.91 -7.95 2.71
CA LEU A 350 -15.02 -6.99 1.60
C LEU A 350 -14.56 -7.60 0.24
N GLY A 351 -13.94 -8.78 0.28
CA GLY A 351 -13.75 -9.70 -0.84
C GLY A 351 -13.90 -11.18 -0.44
N VAL A 352 -14.97 -11.57 0.27
CA VAL A 352 -15.09 -12.86 1.02
C VAL A 352 -14.61 -14.08 0.25
N ALA A 353 -13.62 -14.81 0.80
CA ALA A 353 -13.51 -16.28 1.06
C ALA A 353 -12.19 -16.95 0.63
N ALA A 354 -11.14 -16.83 1.46
CA ALA A 354 -9.94 -17.68 1.37
C ALA A 354 -9.46 -18.29 2.69
N ARG A 355 -9.94 -17.84 3.85
CA ARG A 355 -9.37 -18.28 5.14
C ARG A 355 -10.22 -19.31 5.91
N SER A 356 -11.47 -19.55 5.51
CA SER A 356 -12.42 -20.30 6.34
C SER A 356 -12.41 -21.83 6.18
N SER A 357 -11.70 -22.41 5.21
CA SER A 357 -11.83 -23.85 4.93
C SER A 357 -10.92 -24.78 5.74
N VAL A 358 -10.00 -24.25 6.57
CA VAL A 358 -9.00 -25.11 7.27
C VAL A 358 -9.48 -25.63 8.63
N ARG A 359 -10.59 -25.11 9.20
CA ARG A 359 -11.09 -25.58 10.52
C ARG A 359 -12.27 -26.54 10.49
N LEU A 360 -12.93 -26.76 9.34
CA LEU A 360 -14.13 -27.60 9.28
C LEU A 360 -13.85 -29.08 8.97
N GLU A 361 -12.69 -29.44 8.43
CA GLU A 361 -12.38 -30.84 8.06
C GLU A 361 -11.68 -31.66 9.17
N ALA A 362 -11.17 -31.03 10.23
CA ALA A 362 -10.54 -31.75 11.34
C ALA A 362 -11.54 -32.35 12.37
N VAL A 363 -12.83 -32.02 12.29
CA VAL A 363 -13.86 -32.56 13.22
C VAL A 363 -14.67 -33.69 12.58
N ALA A 364 -14.65 -33.83 11.26
CA ALA A 364 -15.50 -34.77 10.53
C ALA A 364 -14.72 -35.95 9.94
N SER A 365 -13.81 -36.58 10.69
CA SER A 365 -13.19 -37.87 10.32
C SER A 365 -12.50 -38.53 11.52
N ILE A 366 -13.25 -38.87 12.56
CA ILE A 366 -12.86 -39.94 13.48
C ILE A 366 -13.94 -41.02 13.41
N PRO A 367 -13.66 -42.20 12.85
CA PRO A 367 -14.51 -43.37 13.03
C PRO A 367 -14.47 -43.77 14.51
N GLN A 368 -15.56 -43.54 15.24
CA GLN A 368 -15.73 -44.09 16.58
C GLN A 368 -15.87 -45.61 16.48
N LEU A 369 -14.80 -46.34 16.83
CA LEU A 369 -14.88 -47.77 17.09
C LEU A 369 -15.59 -47.97 18.44
N GLY A 370 -16.75 -48.61 18.40
CA GLY A 370 -17.53 -48.93 19.59
C GLY A 370 -16.85 -49.97 20.47
N ILE A 371 -16.69 -49.65 21.75
CA ILE A 371 -16.44 -50.61 22.81
C ILE A 371 -17.54 -50.42 23.86
N SER A 372 -18.31 -51.49 24.05
CA SER A 372 -19.41 -51.63 25.01
C SER A 372 -18.88 -51.75 26.44
N PRO A 373 -19.49 -51.12 27.46
CA PRO A 373 -19.13 -51.36 28.86
C PRO A 373 -20.09 -52.34 29.53
N GLY A 374 -19.52 -53.37 30.15
CA GLY A 374 -20.20 -54.28 31.06
C GLY A 374 -19.50 -54.35 32.42
N ALA A 375 -20.32 -54.22 33.46
CA ALA A 375 -20.17 -54.74 34.83
C ALA A 375 -19.25 -54.06 35.87
N LYS A 376 -19.95 -53.51 36.89
CA LYS A 376 -19.62 -53.34 38.33
C LYS A 376 -19.09 -54.64 38.99
N PRO A 377 -18.36 -54.62 40.13
CA PRO A 377 -18.90 -54.29 41.49
C PRO A 377 -17.89 -53.56 42.42
N GLU A 378 -18.25 -52.61 43.28
CA GLU A 378 -18.80 -52.67 44.66
C GLU A 378 -17.90 -51.86 45.61
N GLN A 379 -18.51 -51.39 46.69
CA GLN A 379 -18.13 -50.36 47.69
C GLN A 379 -17.18 -50.90 48.80
N PRO A 380 -16.76 -50.17 49.88
CA PRO A 380 -17.38 -48.96 50.51
C PRO A 380 -16.44 -47.82 51.00
N GLY A 381 -17.05 -46.69 51.38
CA GLY A 381 -16.42 -45.47 51.95
C GLY A 381 -16.01 -45.56 53.43
N PRO A 382 -15.84 -44.45 54.19
CA PRO A 382 -16.86 -43.38 54.31
C PRO A 382 -16.39 -41.90 54.50
N SER A 383 -17.31 -40.97 54.18
CA SER A 383 -17.76 -39.73 54.90
C SER A 383 -16.77 -38.80 55.63
N VAL A 384 -16.81 -37.49 55.29
CA VAL A 384 -17.05 -36.36 56.24
C VAL A 384 -17.73 -35.17 55.53
N ARG A 385 -18.85 -34.70 56.13
CA ARG A 385 -19.64 -33.47 55.88
C ARG A 385 -18.86 -32.18 56.20
N THR A 386 -19.23 -31.03 55.64
CA THR A 386 -19.86 -29.88 56.37
C THR A 386 -20.08 -28.68 55.42
N GLU A 387 -21.29 -28.12 55.47
CA GLU A 387 -21.74 -26.77 55.03
C GLU A 387 -22.62 -26.23 56.21
N PRO A 388 -23.17 -25.00 56.23
CA PRO A 388 -22.66 -23.65 55.85
C PRO A 388 -23.04 -22.55 56.90
N ALA A 389 -22.59 -21.29 56.75
CA ALA A 389 -23.21 -20.06 57.33
C ALA A 389 -22.59 -18.77 56.71
N LYS A 390 -23.32 -17.91 55.98
CA LYS A 390 -24.21 -16.78 56.34
C LYS A 390 -23.56 -15.51 56.95
N ALA A 391 -23.61 -14.44 56.15
CA ALA A 391 -23.99 -13.03 56.42
C ALA A 391 -23.23 -12.15 57.43
N ARG A 392 -22.76 -10.96 56.97
CA ARG A 392 -23.09 -9.67 57.59
C ARG A 392 -22.73 -8.46 56.70
N GLU A 393 -23.73 -7.61 56.47
CA GLU A 393 -23.62 -6.19 56.13
C GLU A 393 -23.06 -5.40 57.32
N LEU A 394 -22.43 -4.24 57.08
CA LEU A 394 -22.64 -3.02 57.86
C LEU A 394 -22.09 -1.80 57.14
N ALA A 395 -22.97 -0.81 57.03
CA ALA A 395 -22.74 0.55 56.58
C ALA A 395 -21.94 1.37 57.63
N GLY A 396 -21.34 2.46 57.17
CA GLY A 396 -20.69 3.48 58.01
C GLY A 396 -20.48 4.77 57.23
N ASP A 397 -21.47 5.64 57.33
CA ASP A 397 -21.59 6.98 56.78
C ASP A 397 -21.06 8.00 57.82
N MET A 398 -20.21 8.97 57.45
CA MET A 398 -20.13 10.29 58.11
C MET A 398 -19.16 11.28 57.43
N LYS A 399 -19.78 12.22 56.71
CA LYS A 399 -19.72 13.69 56.84
C LYS A 399 -18.41 14.49 56.86
N ASP A 400 -18.46 15.48 55.97
CA ASP A 400 -18.18 16.92 56.14
C ASP A 400 -16.80 17.37 56.64
N LEU A 401 -16.14 18.20 55.82
CA LEU A 401 -15.87 19.62 56.12
C LEU A 401 -15.14 20.28 54.94
N LEU A 402 -15.81 21.24 54.29
CA LEU A 402 -15.19 22.39 53.62
C LEU A 402 -14.63 23.34 54.70
N PRO A 403 -13.74 24.29 54.34
CA PRO A 403 -14.25 25.58 53.87
C PRO A 403 -13.48 26.19 52.68
N ASP A 404 -14.25 27.00 51.94
CA ASP A 404 -13.82 28.10 51.07
C ASP A 404 -12.91 29.10 51.82
N ASP A 405 -12.01 29.78 51.12
CA ASP A 405 -12.14 31.24 51.00
C ASP A 405 -11.23 31.85 49.91
N ASP A 406 -11.77 32.94 49.36
CA ASP A 406 -11.31 33.80 48.29
C ASP A 406 -9.96 34.52 48.53
N GLN A 407 -9.27 34.89 47.44
CA GLN A 407 -9.05 36.31 47.11
C GLN A 407 -8.30 36.54 45.78
N ALA A 408 -8.91 37.37 44.95
CA ALA A 408 -8.29 38.10 43.85
C ALA A 408 -7.40 39.24 44.37
N VAL A 409 -6.50 39.76 43.52
CA VAL A 409 -6.23 41.19 43.22
C VAL A 409 -4.76 41.45 42.79
N THR A 410 -4.63 41.69 41.47
CA THR A 410 -3.88 42.75 40.75
C THR A 410 -2.34 42.96 40.81
N ASN A 411 -1.82 43.20 39.60
CA ASN A 411 -0.94 44.30 39.13
C ASN A 411 0.58 44.08 38.92
N ALA A 412 0.97 44.45 37.68
CA ALA A 412 2.16 45.21 37.27
C ALA A 412 3.54 44.55 37.45
N ALA A 413 4.60 44.85 36.71
CA ALA A 413 4.90 45.46 35.41
C ALA A 413 6.45 45.37 35.31
N ALA A 414 6.97 45.31 34.07
CA ALA A 414 8.37 45.60 33.68
C ALA A 414 9.51 44.71 34.21
N MET A 415 10.30 44.13 33.31
CA MET A 415 11.61 44.67 32.94
C MET A 415 12.22 43.86 31.78
N GLU A 416 12.78 44.62 30.85
CA GLU A 416 13.64 44.21 29.74
C GLU A 416 14.93 43.58 30.26
N GLU A 417 15.53 42.68 29.48
CA GLU A 417 16.97 42.76 29.17
C GLU A 417 17.33 41.86 27.97
N GLU A 418 17.80 42.52 26.92
CA GLU A 418 18.67 41.99 25.86
C GLU A 418 20.03 41.59 26.45
N GLU A 419 20.67 40.60 25.82
CA GLU A 419 22.11 40.49 25.50
C GLU A 419 22.49 39.01 25.39
N SER A 420 23.49 38.57 24.64
CA SER A 420 24.12 39.04 23.41
C SER A 420 24.94 37.83 22.91
N ALA A 421 25.28 37.85 21.64
CA ALA A 421 26.12 36.85 21.01
C ALA A 421 27.57 36.88 21.53
N ALA A 422 28.20 35.72 21.69
CA ALA A 422 29.66 35.63 21.71
C ALA A 422 30.16 34.35 21.04
N HIS A 423 30.75 34.60 19.88
CA HIS A 423 31.80 33.89 19.17
C HIS A 423 32.92 33.37 20.11
N VAL A 424 33.29 32.09 20.04
CA VAL A 424 34.61 31.62 20.53
C VAL A 424 35.25 30.70 19.50
N GLN A 425 36.51 31.04 19.27
CA GLN A 425 37.44 30.55 18.28
C GLN A 425 37.95 29.14 18.59
N ARG A 426 38.39 28.54 17.49
CA ARG A 426 39.27 27.41 17.31
C ARG A 426 40.70 27.81 17.71
N ASP A 427 41.45 26.92 18.37
CA ASP A 427 42.90 26.68 18.27
C ASP A 427 43.22 25.41 19.09
N GLN A 428 43.73 24.35 18.45
CA GLN A 428 45.13 23.90 18.40
C GLN A 428 45.57 23.21 19.71
N GLU A 429 45.74 21.89 19.66
CA GLU A 429 47.02 21.15 19.54
C GLU A 429 47.54 20.80 20.93
N ASP A 430 47.58 19.49 21.23
CA ASP A 430 48.66 18.95 22.04
C ASP A 430 48.89 17.47 21.69
N GLU A 431 50.15 17.24 21.38
CA GLU A 431 50.82 16.04 20.91
C GLU A 431 51.48 15.39 22.14
N VAL A 432 51.19 14.11 22.45
CA VAL A 432 52.06 13.32 23.35
C VAL A 432 52.12 11.86 22.88
N ASP A 433 53.37 11.45 22.64
CA ASP A 433 53.93 10.17 22.18
C ASP A 433 54.01 9.12 23.35
N PRO A 434 54.52 7.87 23.19
CA PRO A 434 53.88 6.68 23.73
C PRO A 434 54.77 5.97 24.77
N SER A 435 54.19 5.02 25.51
CA SER A 435 54.94 3.94 26.20
C SER A 435 53.93 2.85 26.52
N LEU A 436 53.97 1.69 25.85
CA LEU A 436 54.80 0.52 26.16
C LEU A 436 54.72 0.11 27.63
N GLU A 437 53.78 -0.78 27.94
CA GLU A 437 54.03 -1.91 28.84
C GLU A 437 53.43 -3.18 28.25
N ASP A 438 54.34 -4.14 28.06
CA ASP A 438 54.18 -5.53 27.65
C ASP A 438 53.48 -6.39 28.72
N GLU A 439 53.15 -7.63 28.29
CA GLU A 439 52.87 -8.86 29.07
C GLU A 439 51.39 -9.30 29.19
N PRO A 440 51.10 -10.62 29.19
CA PRO A 440 51.47 -11.59 28.17
C PRO A 440 50.27 -12.45 27.71
N GLU A 441 50.44 -13.06 26.54
CA GLU A 441 49.58 -14.08 25.95
C GLU A 441 49.30 -15.24 26.93
N LYS A 442 48.02 -15.41 27.28
CA LYS A 442 47.52 -16.71 27.74
C LYS A 442 46.90 -17.43 26.55
N ALA A 443 47.66 -18.40 26.04
CA ALA A 443 47.17 -19.45 25.16
C ALA A 443 45.97 -20.15 25.81
N TYR A 444 44.77 -19.89 25.28
CA TYR A 444 43.65 -20.80 25.38
C TYR A 444 43.61 -21.57 24.06
N GLU A 445 44.00 -22.84 24.10
CA GLU A 445 43.59 -23.81 23.08
C GLU A 445 42.08 -24.04 23.24
N PRO A 446 41.24 -23.73 22.23
CA PRO A 446 39.94 -24.38 22.14
C PRO A 446 40.19 -25.74 21.51
N ALA A 447 39.86 -26.81 22.23
CA ALA A 447 39.71 -28.12 21.65
C ALA A 447 38.67 -28.04 20.52
N GLU A 448 39.14 -28.05 19.27
CA GLU A 448 38.34 -28.34 18.09
C GLU A 448 37.96 -29.82 18.13
N ASP A 449 36.89 -30.15 18.85
CA ASP A 449 36.02 -31.28 18.48
C ASP A 449 35.07 -30.75 17.38
N THR A 450 35.63 -30.57 16.19
CA THR A 450 34.85 -30.59 14.95
C THR A 450 34.45 -32.04 14.70
N GLU A 451 33.34 -32.46 15.29
CA GLU A 451 32.57 -33.57 14.76
C GLU A 451 32.20 -33.22 13.31
N ASP A 452 32.99 -33.76 12.38
CA ASP A 452 32.64 -33.80 10.97
C ASP A 452 31.22 -34.36 10.84
N PRO A 453 30.27 -33.64 10.23
CA PRO A 453 28.94 -34.16 10.03
C PRO A 453 29.03 -35.38 9.12
N SER A 454 28.63 -36.54 9.65
CA SER A 454 28.65 -37.81 8.93
C SER A 454 27.96 -37.66 7.55
N PRO A 455 28.54 -38.15 6.45
CA PRO A 455 27.97 -37.97 5.11
C PRO A 455 26.70 -38.77 4.81
N ASP A 456 26.16 -39.54 5.77
CA ASP A 456 25.19 -40.61 5.50
C ASP A 456 23.72 -40.27 5.78
N ASP A 457 23.39 -39.03 6.18
CA ASP A 457 22.01 -38.54 6.27
C ASP A 457 21.65 -37.64 5.06
N ASP A 458 22.07 -38.06 3.87
CA ASP A 458 21.41 -37.67 2.61
C ASP A 458 20.05 -38.39 2.54
N LEU A 459 19.14 -38.01 3.45
CA LEU A 459 17.71 -38.22 3.26
C LEU A 459 17.37 -37.56 1.94
N ALA A 460 17.26 -38.38 0.89
CA ALA A 460 16.88 -38.00 -0.44
C ALA A 460 15.50 -37.35 -0.39
N VAL A 461 15.45 -36.05 -0.07
CA VAL A 461 14.27 -35.22 -0.24
C VAL A 461 13.95 -35.33 -1.72
N PRO A 462 12.80 -35.92 -2.10
CA PRO A 462 12.45 -36.11 -3.48
C PRO A 462 12.61 -34.77 -4.18
N ALA A 463 13.41 -34.77 -5.24
CA ALA A 463 13.55 -33.64 -6.13
C ALA A 463 12.15 -33.12 -6.47
N VAL A 464 11.76 -31.99 -5.89
CA VAL A 464 10.52 -31.30 -6.28
C VAL A 464 10.80 -30.70 -7.65
N VAL A 465 10.80 -31.55 -8.67
CA VAL A 465 10.59 -31.12 -10.04
C VAL A 465 9.18 -30.60 -10.03
N ALA A 466 9.02 -29.28 -10.17
CA ALA A 466 7.72 -28.68 -10.19
C ALA A 466 6.87 -29.39 -11.23
N ALA A 467 5.87 -30.15 -10.77
CA ALA A 467 5.01 -30.92 -11.67
C ALA A 467 4.32 -29.92 -12.62
N ASP A 468 3.96 -30.35 -13.83
CA ASP A 468 3.28 -29.49 -14.80
C ASP A 468 2.01 -28.82 -14.21
N GLU A 469 1.40 -29.48 -13.21
CA GLU A 469 0.32 -28.97 -12.38
C GLU A 469 0.70 -27.73 -11.56
N GLU A 470 1.89 -27.70 -10.95
CA GLU A 470 2.39 -26.57 -10.15
C GLU A 470 2.63 -25.34 -11.00
N VAL A 471 3.27 -25.53 -12.16
CA VAL A 471 3.51 -24.47 -13.12
C VAL A 471 2.19 -23.93 -13.69
N SER A 472 1.23 -24.82 -13.97
CA SER A 472 -0.10 -24.44 -14.43
C SER A 472 -0.86 -23.62 -13.38
N ALA A 473 -0.84 -24.04 -12.11
CA ALA A 473 -1.48 -23.34 -11.00
C ALA A 473 -0.87 -21.96 -10.75
N ALA A 474 0.47 -21.86 -10.73
CA ALA A 474 1.16 -20.58 -10.58
C ALA A 474 0.81 -19.60 -11.72
N ARG A 475 0.77 -20.09 -12.97
CA ARG A 475 0.34 -19.29 -14.13
C ARG A 475 -1.13 -18.88 -14.06
N LEU A 476 -2.01 -19.75 -13.56
CA LEU A 476 -3.42 -19.44 -13.36
C LEU A 476 -3.59 -18.29 -12.36
N ILE A 477 -2.95 -18.38 -11.19
CA ILE A 477 -3.00 -17.35 -10.16
C ILE A 477 -2.46 -16.02 -10.70
N GLN A 478 -1.29 -16.03 -11.36
CA GLN A 478 -0.72 -14.82 -11.97
C GLN A 478 -1.65 -14.21 -13.01
N ARG A 479 -2.27 -15.04 -13.88
CA ARG A 479 -3.22 -14.59 -14.89
C ARG A 479 -4.44 -13.95 -14.24
N VAL A 480 -5.03 -14.61 -13.24
CA VAL A 480 -6.20 -14.11 -12.53
C VAL A 480 -5.88 -12.81 -11.81
N PHE A 481 -4.73 -12.72 -11.12
CA PHE A 481 -4.27 -11.50 -10.48
C PHE A 481 -4.17 -10.33 -11.47
N ARG A 482 -3.52 -10.56 -12.61
CA ARG A 482 -3.38 -9.57 -13.68
C ARG A 482 -4.74 -9.15 -14.26
N GLN A 483 -5.63 -10.09 -14.49
CA GLN A 483 -6.99 -9.82 -14.99
C GLN A 483 -7.81 -9.01 -13.99
N HIS A 484 -7.80 -9.40 -12.71
CA HIS A 484 -8.46 -8.66 -11.64
C HIS A 484 -7.96 -7.23 -11.55
N ARG A 485 -6.64 -7.04 -11.58
CA ARG A 485 -6.01 -5.72 -11.59
C ARG A 485 -6.42 -4.89 -12.80
N GLN A 486 -6.42 -5.48 -13.99
CA GLN A 486 -6.86 -4.80 -15.20
C GLN A 486 -8.34 -4.41 -15.09
N LYS A 487 -9.19 -5.29 -14.57
CA LYS A 487 -10.62 -5.04 -14.33
C LYS A 487 -10.84 -3.93 -13.30
N GLN A 488 -10.08 -3.90 -12.21
CA GLN A 488 -10.13 -2.81 -11.22
C GLN A 488 -9.71 -1.48 -11.83
N LYS A 489 -8.60 -1.46 -12.58
CA LYS A 489 -8.16 -0.26 -13.33
C LYS A 489 -9.22 0.23 -14.31
N TRP A 490 -9.91 -0.69 -14.99
CA TRP A 490 -11.03 -0.35 -15.87
C TRP A 490 -12.24 0.17 -15.10
N ARG A 491 -12.63 -0.47 -13.99
CA ARG A 491 -13.74 -0.05 -13.13
C ARG A 491 -13.52 1.36 -12.60
N LEU A 492 -12.36 1.67 -12.02
CA LEU A 492 -12.11 3.01 -11.52
C LEU A 492 -12.09 4.04 -12.65
N LYS A 493 -11.42 3.75 -13.78
CA LYS A 493 -11.47 4.64 -14.95
C LYS A 493 -12.89 4.91 -15.39
N LYS A 494 -13.75 3.88 -15.41
CA LYS A 494 -15.17 4.02 -15.73
C LYS A 494 -15.88 4.89 -14.70
N THR A 495 -15.66 4.69 -13.41
CA THR A 495 -16.26 5.50 -12.33
C THR A 495 -15.81 6.96 -12.38
N THR A 496 -14.53 7.25 -12.63
CA THR A 496 -14.02 8.61 -12.81
C THR A 496 -14.66 9.29 -14.02
N LEU A 497 -14.76 8.56 -15.14
CA LEU A 497 -15.36 9.05 -16.37
C LEU A 497 -16.87 9.30 -16.18
N GLU A 498 -17.56 8.41 -15.46
CA GLU A 498 -18.96 8.58 -15.06
C GLU A 498 -19.15 9.79 -14.13
N LYS A 499 -18.26 10.03 -13.16
CA LYS A 499 -18.30 11.19 -12.27
C LYS A 499 -18.11 12.50 -13.05
N GLU A 500 -17.14 12.56 -13.94
CA GLU A 500 -16.93 13.73 -14.82
C GLU A 500 -18.12 13.96 -15.74
N ARG A 501 -18.69 12.89 -16.32
CA ARG A 501 -19.90 12.96 -17.13
C ARG A 501 -21.09 13.49 -16.32
N SER A 502 -21.30 12.96 -15.11
CA SER A 502 -22.37 13.41 -14.22
C SER A 502 -22.20 14.87 -13.80
N ALA A 503 -20.97 15.34 -13.60
CA ALA A 503 -20.70 16.75 -13.33
C ALA A 503 -21.05 17.65 -14.52
N LEU A 504 -20.71 17.24 -15.74
CA LEU A 504 -21.09 17.96 -16.97
C LEU A 504 -22.60 17.93 -17.20
N PHE A 505 -23.24 16.78 -16.98
CA PHE A 505 -24.70 16.65 -17.01
C PHE A 505 -25.37 17.59 -16.00
N ALA A 506 -24.87 17.63 -14.76
CA ALA A 506 -25.41 18.52 -13.73
C ALA A 506 -25.24 20.00 -14.11
N ALA A 507 -24.11 20.37 -14.74
CA ALA A 507 -23.91 21.73 -15.26
C ALA A 507 -24.92 22.06 -16.37
N CYS A 508 -25.13 21.16 -17.35
CA CYS A 508 -26.17 21.31 -18.37
C CYS A 508 -27.57 21.40 -17.74
N LEU A 509 -27.89 20.54 -16.78
CA LEU A 509 -29.20 20.53 -16.12
C LEU A 509 -29.46 21.84 -15.38
N LYS A 510 -28.49 22.32 -14.59
CA LYS A 510 -28.58 23.60 -13.87
C LYS A 510 -28.79 24.75 -14.86
N HIS A 511 -28.06 24.78 -15.96
CA HIS A 511 -28.25 25.82 -16.98
C HIS A 511 -29.63 25.72 -17.63
N ALA A 512 -30.08 24.54 -18.03
CA ALA A 512 -31.41 24.33 -18.63
C ALA A 512 -32.57 24.64 -17.69
N GLN A 513 -32.35 24.63 -16.36
CA GLN A 513 -33.32 25.07 -15.36
C GLN A 513 -33.31 26.59 -15.14
N ALA A 514 -32.13 27.21 -15.19
CA ALA A 514 -31.97 28.65 -14.98
C ALA A 514 -32.29 29.50 -16.23
N SER A 515 -32.18 28.90 -17.40
CA SER A 515 -32.52 29.53 -18.68
C SER A 515 -33.89 29.07 -19.16
N ASP A 516 -34.56 29.90 -19.95
CA ASP A 516 -35.78 29.53 -20.69
C ASP A 516 -35.47 28.53 -21.81
N VAL A 517 -34.68 27.47 -21.58
CA VAL A 517 -34.52 26.37 -22.55
C VAL A 517 -35.83 25.62 -22.61
N ALA A 518 -36.69 26.07 -23.51
CA ALA A 518 -38.03 25.53 -23.68
C ALA A 518 -37.97 24.02 -23.92
N PRO A 519 -38.97 23.26 -23.45
CA PRO A 519 -39.12 21.85 -23.79
C PRO A 519 -39.06 21.66 -25.31
N GLY A 520 -38.22 20.72 -25.79
CA GLY A 520 -38.07 20.47 -27.22
C GLY A 520 -36.93 19.50 -27.55
N PHE A 521 -36.81 19.14 -28.82
CA PHE A 521 -35.79 18.18 -29.28
C PHE A 521 -34.35 18.63 -28.98
N TYR A 522 -34.06 19.93 -29.10
CA TYR A 522 -32.76 20.48 -28.74
C TYR A 522 -32.41 20.22 -27.27
N ARG A 523 -33.38 20.34 -26.35
CA ARG A 523 -33.19 20.07 -24.92
C ARG A 523 -32.78 18.62 -24.66
N LEU A 524 -33.29 17.67 -25.45
CA LEU A 524 -32.87 16.26 -25.37
C LEU A 524 -31.42 16.08 -25.80
N LEU A 525 -31.01 16.74 -26.89
CA LEU A 525 -29.61 16.74 -27.35
C LEU A 525 -28.67 17.40 -26.32
N TYR A 526 -29.14 18.49 -25.72
CA TYR A 526 -28.40 19.30 -24.75
C TYR A 526 -28.21 18.60 -23.40
N LEU A 527 -29.20 17.83 -22.93
CA LEU A 527 -29.10 17.10 -21.65
C LEU A 527 -28.54 15.68 -21.80
N GLY A 528 -28.59 15.06 -22.98
CA GLY A 528 -28.06 13.71 -23.18
C GLY A 528 -26.71 13.70 -23.90
N PRO A 529 -26.70 13.81 -25.24
CA PRO A 529 -25.49 13.79 -26.08
C PRO A 529 -24.42 14.86 -25.78
N LEU A 530 -24.79 16.08 -25.43
CA LEU A 530 -23.84 17.18 -25.25
C LEU A 530 -22.84 16.95 -24.09
N PRO A 531 -23.25 16.48 -22.89
CA PRO A 531 -22.30 16.08 -21.84
C PRO A 531 -21.21 15.10 -22.32
N HIS A 532 -21.56 14.13 -23.18
CA HIS A 532 -20.61 13.20 -23.78
C HIS A 532 -19.62 13.92 -24.72
N LEU A 533 -20.12 14.83 -25.56
CA LEU A 533 -19.29 15.64 -26.46
C LEU A 533 -18.28 16.49 -25.67
N LEU A 534 -18.76 17.16 -24.62
CA LEU A 534 -17.94 17.99 -23.75
C LEU A 534 -16.87 17.14 -23.06
N LEU A 535 -17.23 15.97 -22.53
CA LEU A 535 -16.25 15.09 -21.91
C LEU A 535 -15.16 14.65 -22.89
N ALA A 536 -15.53 14.27 -24.12
CA ALA A 536 -14.57 13.92 -25.16
C ALA A 536 -13.62 15.09 -25.50
N LEU A 537 -14.17 16.30 -25.64
CA LEU A 537 -13.40 17.51 -25.90
C LEU A 537 -12.42 17.83 -24.76
N LYS A 538 -12.88 17.78 -23.50
CA LYS A 538 -12.06 17.98 -22.30
C LYS A 538 -10.87 17.02 -22.27
N LYS A 539 -11.13 15.72 -22.51
CA LYS A 539 -10.04 14.72 -22.55
C LYS A 539 -9.06 14.96 -23.68
N GLY A 540 -9.51 15.41 -24.84
CA GLY A 540 -8.61 15.82 -25.94
C GLY A 540 -7.69 16.97 -25.55
N ILE A 541 -8.23 18.00 -24.87
CA ILE A 541 -7.47 19.14 -24.36
C ILE A 541 -6.44 18.67 -23.30
N ASP A 542 -6.84 17.80 -22.38
CA ASP A 542 -5.95 17.26 -21.34
C ASP A 542 -4.77 16.49 -21.96
N ILE A 543 -5.02 15.66 -22.99
CA ILE A 543 -3.96 14.92 -23.70
C ILE A 543 -3.02 15.88 -24.40
N ALA A 544 -3.53 16.83 -25.18
CA ALA A 544 -2.70 17.80 -25.89
C ALA A 544 -1.85 18.63 -24.90
N THR A 545 -2.41 18.96 -23.72
CA THR A 545 -1.70 19.67 -22.65
C THR A 545 -0.59 18.81 -22.04
N SER A 546 -0.86 17.53 -21.81
CA SER A 546 0.14 16.57 -21.32
C SER A 546 1.30 16.44 -22.29
N VAL A 547 1.03 16.28 -23.59
CA VAL A 547 2.08 16.18 -24.63
C VAL A 547 2.88 17.48 -24.69
N ARG A 548 2.23 18.65 -24.65
CA ARG A 548 2.91 19.95 -24.57
C ARG A 548 3.86 20.04 -23.38
N ASN A 549 3.45 19.55 -22.21
CA ASN A 549 4.26 19.60 -21.00
C ASN A 549 5.45 18.63 -21.06
N VAL A 550 5.29 17.45 -21.66
CA VAL A 550 6.41 16.53 -21.91
C VAL A 550 7.44 17.18 -22.85
N THR A 551 6.99 17.89 -23.90
CA THR A 551 7.90 18.62 -24.80
C THR A 551 8.56 19.86 -24.18
N LYS A 552 8.18 20.27 -22.96
CA LYS A 552 8.84 21.38 -22.25
C LYS A 552 10.06 20.95 -21.44
N ILE A 553 10.30 19.65 -21.23
CA ILE A 553 11.35 19.17 -20.32
C ILE A 553 12.73 19.61 -20.86
N PRO A 554 13.44 20.52 -20.18
CA PRO A 554 14.67 21.14 -20.70
C PRO A 554 15.83 20.17 -20.92
N GLN A 555 15.82 19.03 -20.22
CA GLN A 555 16.86 18.00 -20.32
C GLN A 555 17.00 17.38 -21.72
N LEU A 556 15.91 17.32 -22.51
CA LEU A 556 15.97 16.87 -23.91
C LEU A 556 16.52 17.96 -24.84
N LEU A 557 16.40 19.24 -24.46
CA LEU A 557 16.83 20.38 -25.28
C LEU A 557 18.33 20.65 -25.18
N LEU A 558 18.99 20.21 -24.10
CA LEU A 558 20.42 20.44 -23.85
C LEU A 558 21.35 19.45 -24.57
N GLN A 559 20.82 18.31 -25.05
CA GLN A 559 21.62 17.25 -25.68
C GLN A 559 21.37 17.06 -27.18
N GLU A 560 20.38 17.74 -27.76
CA GLU A 560 19.95 17.50 -29.14
C GLU A 560 20.39 18.61 -30.09
N GLY A 561 20.84 18.23 -31.30
CA GLY A 561 21.33 19.15 -32.32
C GLY A 561 20.25 20.11 -32.86
N HIS A 562 20.68 21.18 -33.53
CA HIS A 562 19.84 22.27 -34.05
C HIS A 562 18.61 21.80 -34.85
N GLU A 563 18.75 20.81 -35.73
CA GLU A 563 17.63 20.31 -36.55
C GLU A 563 16.49 19.72 -35.70
N ARG A 564 16.84 19.03 -34.61
CA ARG A 564 15.85 18.39 -33.73
C ARG A 564 15.18 19.42 -32.82
N LEU A 565 15.90 20.48 -32.45
CA LEU A 565 15.33 21.66 -31.80
C LEU A 565 14.28 22.35 -32.68
N GLU A 566 14.56 22.53 -33.97
CA GLU A 566 13.60 23.10 -34.92
C GLU A 566 12.37 22.19 -35.11
N GLU A 567 12.56 20.88 -35.20
CA GLU A 567 11.46 19.91 -35.25
C GLU A 567 10.59 19.96 -33.99
N MET A 568 11.20 20.00 -32.80
CA MET A 568 10.48 20.16 -31.54
C MET A 568 9.75 21.50 -31.44
N GLY A 569 10.37 22.58 -31.93
CA GLY A 569 9.74 23.89 -32.06
C GLY A 569 8.48 23.84 -32.91
N ARG A 570 8.54 23.20 -34.09
CA ARG A 570 7.38 22.99 -34.96
C ARG A 570 6.28 22.18 -34.28
N LYS A 571 6.61 21.04 -33.67
CA LYS A 571 5.66 20.20 -32.92
C LYS A 571 4.99 20.99 -31.78
N ARG A 572 5.75 21.82 -31.06
CA ARG A 572 5.22 22.66 -29.98
C ARG A 572 4.25 23.73 -30.49
N SER A 573 4.56 24.37 -31.61
CA SER A 573 3.68 25.33 -32.26
C SER A 573 2.39 24.68 -32.74
N GLU A 574 2.48 23.49 -33.34
CA GLU A 574 1.32 22.70 -33.76
C GLU A 574 0.42 22.32 -32.56
N ILE A 575 0.99 21.77 -31.49
CA ILE A 575 0.24 21.42 -30.28
C ILE A 575 -0.40 22.67 -29.65
N SER A 576 0.29 23.82 -29.68
CA SER A 576 -0.26 25.07 -29.16
C SER A 576 -1.45 25.56 -30.00
N SER A 577 -1.40 25.39 -31.33
CA SER A 577 -2.53 25.65 -32.24
C SER A 577 -3.71 24.72 -31.95
N ILE A 578 -3.45 23.41 -31.79
CA ILE A 578 -4.47 22.41 -31.43
C ILE A 578 -5.13 22.77 -30.09
N LEU A 579 -4.36 23.14 -29.07
CA LEU A 579 -4.90 23.54 -27.77
C LEU A 579 -5.76 24.80 -27.86
N LYS A 580 -5.36 25.79 -28.66
CA LYS A 580 -6.15 26.99 -28.90
C LYS A 580 -7.52 26.64 -29.51
N GLN A 581 -7.52 25.81 -30.55
CA GLN A 581 -8.75 25.31 -31.18
C GLN A 581 -9.63 24.54 -30.17
N GLY A 582 -9.03 23.66 -29.36
CA GLY A 582 -9.75 22.90 -28.33
C GLY A 582 -10.43 23.80 -27.30
N HIS A 583 -9.73 24.84 -26.81
CA HIS A 583 -10.30 25.80 -25.87
C HIS A 583 -11.39 26.70 -26.48
N GLU A 584 -11.25 27.09 -27.75
CA GLU A 584 -12.28 27.82 -28.49
C GLU A 584 -13.55 26.97 -28.64
N LEU A 585 -13.41 25.70 -29.03
CA LEU A 585 -14.53 24.74 -29.09
C LEU A 585 -15.17 24.56 -27.71
N TRP A 586 -14.37 24.46 -26.65
CA TRP A 586 -14.87 24.30 -25.29
C TRP A 586 -15.70 25.50 -24.86
N LYS A 587 -15.20 26.72 -25.09
CA LYS A 587 -15.92 27.97 -24.78
C LYS A 587 -17.21 28.12 -25.61
N ARG A 588 -17.20 27.66 -26.86
CA ARG A 588 -18.39 27.67 -27.73
C ARG A 588 -19.45 26.67 -27.29
N LEU A 589 -19.05 25.48 -26.84
CA LEU A 589 -19.96 24.37 -26.49
C LEU A 589 -20.27 24.30 -24.99
N SER A 590 -19.67 25.16 -24.16
CA SER A 590 -19.85 25.10 -22.71
C SER A 590 -21.32 25.27 -22.36
N PRO A 591 -21.81 24.63 -21.27
CA PRO A 591 -23.24 24.64 -20.95
C PRO A 591 -23.84 26.05 -20.85
N ASP A 592 -23.06 27.01 -20.35
CA ASP A 592 -23.38 28.43 -20.16
C ASP A 592 -23.17 29.31 -21.40
N SER A 593 -22.77 28.73 -22.54
CA SER A 593 -22.50 29.48 -23.76
C SER A 593 -23.77 30.00 -24.43
N ASP A 594 -23.71 31.24 -24.93
CA ASP A 594 -24.77 31.85 -25.74
C ASP A 594 -25.11 31.04 -27.00
N PHE A 595 -24.18 30.18 -27.45
CA PHE A 595 -24.39 29.24 -28.54
C PHE A 595 -25.70 28.43 -28.41
N HIS A 596 -26.09 28.09 -27.18
CA HIS A 596 -27.27 27.28 -26.93
C HIS A 596 -28.59 28.08 -26.92
N LYS A 597 -28.54 29.42 -26.92
CA LYS A 597 -29.73 30.29 -26.94
C LYS A 597 -30.49 30.19 -28.26
N ASN A 598 -29.77 30.06 -29.37
CA ASN A 598 -30.36 30.00 -30.72
C ASN A 598 -30.95 28.62 -31.04
N ARG A 599 -30.58 27.58 -30.29
CA ARG A 599 -31.06 26.19 -30.45
C ARG A 599 -30.90 25.62 -31.87
N ASP A 600 -29.90 26.09 -32.60
CA ASP A 600 -29.64 25.65 -33.96
C ASP A 600 -28.96 24.26 -33.96
N ILE A 601 -29.69 23.27 -34.49
CA ILE A 601 -29.23 21.88 -34.57
C ILE A 601 -28.14 21.72 -35.63
N SER A 602 -28.21 22.46 -36.74
CA SER A 602 -27.22 22.42 -37.82
C SER A 602 -25.88 22.94 -37.33
N ASP A 603 -25.91 24.03 -36.58
CA ASP A 603 -24.73 24.57 -35.92
C ASP A 603 -24.14 23.61 -34.88
N LEU A 604 -24.98 22.93 -34.10
CA LEU A 604 -24.52 21.91 -33.16
C LEU A 604 -23.87 20.73 -33.89
N LYS A 605 -24.43 20.27 -35.01
CA LYS A 605 -23.81 19.22 -35.86
C LYS A 605 -22.44 19.65 -36.38
N ASN A 606 -22.33 20.88 -36.86
CA ASN A 606 -21.07 21.46 -37.33
C ASN A 606 -20.03 21.50 -36.20
N ALA A 607 -20.43 21.91 -34.99
CA ALA A 607 -19.54 21.91 -33.83
C ALA A 607 -19.07 20.49 -33.44
N VAL A 608 -19.94 19.48 -33.52
CA VAL A 608 -19.55 18.07 -33.30
C VAL A 608 -18.52 17.60 -34.32
N LEU A 609 -18.65 18.00 -35.59
CA LEU A 609 -17.66 17.68 -36.63
C LEU A 609 -16.31 18.34 -36.34
N GLN A 610 -16.30 19.59 -35.89
CA GLN A 610 -15.08 20.28 -35.49
C GLN A 610 -14.40 19.62 -34.29
N VAL A 611 -15.17 19.16 -33.30
CA VAL A 611 -14.63 18.38 -32.16
C VAL A 611 -14.01 17.06 -32.64
N LYS A 612 -14.66 16.37 -33.59
CA LYS A 612 -14.11 15.14 -34.19
C LYS A 612 -12.79 15.40 -34.90
N GLU A 613 -12.70 16.44 -35.72
CA GLU A 613 -11.47 16.83 -36.42
C GLU A 613 -10.37 17.21 -35.43
N PHE A 614 -10.69 18.02 -34.42
CA PHE A 614 -9.78 18.36 -33.31
C PHE A 614 -9.19 17.09 -32.67
N LEU A 615 -10.04 16.12 -32.29
CA LEU A 615 -9.61 14.89 -31.64
C LEU A 615 -8.77 13.98 -32.56
N GLN A 616 -8.91 14.08 -33.88
CA GLN A 616 -8.05 13.38 -34.84
C GLN A 616 -6.66 14.00 -34.92
N ARG A 617 -6.54 15.32 -34.71
CA ARG A 617 -5.26 16.05 -34.72
C ARG A 617 -4.49 15.97 -33.40
N VAL A 618 -5.16 15.64 -32.29
CA VAL A 618 -4.48 15.45 -30.98
C VAL A 618 -3.46 14.30 -31.07
N PRO A 619 -2.20 14.50 -30.65
CA PRO A 619 -1.18 13.44 -30.67
C PRO A 619 -1.63 12.22 -29.85
N GLY A 620 -1.62 11.05 -30.47
CA GLY A 620 -2.18 9.81 -29.91
C GLY A 620 -3.58 9.45 -30.45
N GLY A 621 -4.19 10.32 -31.26
CA GLY A 621 -5.47 10.10 -31.93
C GLY A 621 -6.68 10.10 -30.98
N ALA A 622 -7.76 9.44 -31.40
CA ALA A 622 -9.03 9.36 -30.67
C ALA A 622 -8.99 8.59 -29.31
N ARG A 623 -7.82 8.46 -28.67
CA ARG A 623 -7.64 7.80 -27.37
C ARG A 623 -8.28 8.57 -26.19
N GLY A 624 -8.71 9.82 -26.38
CA GLY A 624 -9.24 10.68 -25.31
C GLY A 624 -10.54 10.21 -24.67
N ALA A 625 -11.49 9.74 -25.46
CA ALA A 625 -12.72 9.06 -25.05
C ALA A 625 -13.54 8.73 -26.32
N PRO A 626 -13.10 7.73 -27.12
CA PRO A 626 -13.71 7.47 -28.42
C PRO A 626 -15.19 7.07 -28.31
N GLU A 627 -15.56 6.43 -27.20
CA GLU A 627 -16.92 6.03 -26.87
C GLU A 627 -17.83 7.24 -26.66
N GLU A 628 -17.38 8.24 -25.89
CA GLU A 628 -18.13 9.47 -25.60
C GLU A 628 -18.38 10.29 -26.88
N LEU A 629 -17.35 10.46 -27.72
CA LEU A 629 -17.50 11.09 -29.02
C LEU A 629 -18.46 10.31 -29.92
N SER A 630 -18.36 8.98 -29.94
CA SER A 630 -19.24 8.13 -30.75
C SER A 630 -20.71 8.28 -30.33
N ILE A 631 -21.00 8.33 -29.03
CA ILE A 631 -22.37 8.55 -28.51
C ILE A 631 -22.90 9.90 -28.99
N ALA A 632 -22.14 10.98 -28.77
CA ALA A 632 -22.52 12.32 -29.19
C ALA A 632 -22.71 12.42 -30.71
N TYR A 633 -21.76 11.88 -31.47
CA TYR A 633 -21.76 11.90 -32.93
C TYR A 633 -22.97 11.14 -33.51
N LYS A 634 -23.25 9.94 -33.01
CA LYS A 634 -24.41 9.15 -33.46
C LYS A 634 -25.74 9.85 -33.14
N ALA A 635 -25.85 10.44 -31.95
CA ALA A 635 -27.10 11.07 -31.53
C ALA A 635 -27.35 12.43 -32.21
N ILE A 636 -26.32 13.24 -32.42
CA ILE A 636 -26.46 14.61 -32.95
C ILE A 636 -26.33 14.63 -34.48
N VAL A 637 -25.31 13.96 -35.03
CA VAL A 637 -24.94 14.08 -36.46
C VAL A 637 -25.63 13.02 -37.30
N ALA A 638 -25.53 11.75 -36.91
CA ALA A 638 -26.05 10.65 -37.73
C ALA A 638 -27.58 10.69 -37.84
N GLY A 639 -28.27 11.25 -36.84
CA GLY A 639 -29.72 11.27 -36.76
C GLY A 639 -30.29 9.87 -36.61
N LYS A 640 -31.30 9.68 -35.76
CA LYS A 640 -32.15 8.50 -35.94
C LYS A 640 -32.95 8.74 -37.21
N GLN A 641 -32.74 7.93 -38.26
CA GLN A 641 -33.85 7.69 -39.19
C GLN A 641 -34.96 7.12 -38.33
N VAL A 642 -35.94 7.96 -38.00
CA VAL A 642 -37.19 7.47 -37.43
C VAL A 642 -37.81 6.69 -38.58
N HIS A 643 -37.55 5.39 -38.62
CA HIS A 643 -38.46 4.49 -39.31
C HIS A 643 -39.81 4.78 -38.67
N HIS A 644 -40.69 5.45 -39.40
CA HIS A 644 -42.10 5.48 -39.08
C HIS A 644 -42.51 4.01 -39.04
N LYS A 645 -42.46 3.40 -37.85
CA LYS A 645 -43.27 2.21 -37.60
C LYS A 645 -44.68 2.72 -37.81
N GLU A 646 -45.29 2.31 -38.92
CA GLU A 646 -46.73 2.45 -39.11
C GLU A 646 -47.37 2.05 -37.80
N LYS A 647 -48.20 2.95 -37.24
CA LYS A 647 -48.95 2.65 -36.02
C LYS A 647 -49.64 1.31 -36.30
N PRO A 648 -49.49 0.28 -35.43
CA PRO A 648 -50.28 -0.93 -35.57
C PRO A 648 -51.73 -0.49 -35.72
N LEU A 649 -52.37 -0.85 -36.84
CA LEU A 649 -53.79 -0.61 -37.03
C LEU A 649 -54.48 -1.23 -35.81
N LEU A 650 -55.14 -0.40 -35.03
CA LEU A 650 -55.90 -0.83 -33.86
C LEU A 650 -56.97 -1.80 -34.39
N ASN A 651 -56.82 -3.09 -34.10
CA ASN A 651 -57.79 -4.10 -34.51
C ASN A 651 -59.09 -3.80 -33.75
N VAL A 652 -60.07 -3.23 -34.44
CA VAL A 652 -61.41 -2.90 -33.89
C VAL A 652 -62.40 -4.06 -34.07
N GLU A 653 -61.96 -5.20 -34.60
CA GLU A 653 -62.84 -6.36 -34.86
C GLU A 653 -63.13 -7.22 -33.61
N ASP A 654 -62.50 -6.95 -32.46
CA ASP A 654 -62.66 -7.75 -31.22
C ASP A 654 -63.65 -7.14 -30.19
N LEU A 655 -64.58 -6.28 -30.62
CA LEU A 655 -65.63 -5.71 -29.76
C LEU A 655 -67.03 -6.01 -30.31
N GLU A 656 -67.40 -7.29 -30.35
CA GLU A 656 -68.79 -7.72 -30.21
C GLU A 656 -68.95 -8.44 -28.87
N TYR A 657 -69.60 -7.80 -27.90
CA TYR A 657 -70.63 -8.36 -27.02
C TYR A 657 -71.36 -7.25 -26.24
#